data_AF-A0A854CQY4-F1
#
_entry.id   AF-A0A854CQY4-F1
#
_cell.length_a   1.000
_cell.length_b   1.000
_cell.length_c   1.000
_cell.angle_alpha   90.00
_cell.angle_beta   90.00
_cell.angle_gamma   90.00
#
_symmetry.space_group_name_H-M   'P 1'
#
loop_
_entity.id
_entity.type
_entity.pdbx_description
1 polymer ?
#
loop_
_entity_poly.entity_id
_entity_poly.type
_entity_poly.pdbx_seq_one_letter_code
_entity_poly.pdbx_strand_id
1 'polypeptide(L)'
;MPVQLTVADGLPSNTVNEFAEDKNGYLWLATTDGLARFDGRSYRIWRMEDGLTDNYAWAVGVDAENRLWVGLNDGGVGVMDPKRRAFKPLESAQFPELSHLTVWAIAQTPDGDLWFGTSRSGLYRLRPDGSMQHFMFVADDAHSLPSDRVNELRVTAEGALWIGSNGGLARWNGRSFDRKALPGDSQSSNGLRVDPNGGLWVTDSNNQLYRLDSGGNFAPHPWQHANDGQNVIGMLLHDRSGHYWLDTMSGLGISEGTQVQNVPIYSLSAHGLVKPSWAIAYEDREGGLWFASLSGGLWHLPPNWSTFSVLSYHVDDPQSMANPLVRAAAVSASGGLWIAGTRGALERLDPVTGKLERHLRPISGTRWPKRLLESGRGYVWIGLPESLVRYDPRTRQSKRWPLSTEHYVEADMVTPDLMALDARSQLWIFLNKMGFQIRDEEGRLIREMEQGKHGLDNSSAYDLRLGPDGQMWLASTTGLQHWDPKADAFVMVQGAPSSTNYVVRFTDSGVVWIGLMGELRRYLWDGTRLTHLDTIGGAQDFPMVAPNGLVVDAAGVAWVSSARGLIRVDPASKMVRIYGVHDGLPNQEFLGDTLVQATGGQILGGTPDGVVLFDPAKMRPSTRQPPLLIERVGVRRGERGLDVTGVEPLRLQDGDRDLHIVARMPTFTHSESTSYRFRLSGYDPDWIDVGPSGERLFSRLPAGRYTLEVQGRTADGIWSASQTLRFQLLPAWWLSPWGLSLLALLTVCLIAAATLLYRRRLRRLTAWQLAVHKQEVAEQASLAKTRFLATLGHEVRTPMTGVLGMSELLLKTSLDITQRSYTESIRRAGAHLLRLVNDALDLARIESGRLELDLQPFSVRQLVAEVEALMAPLAQERGLRFSLEIGLLGDITASGDSTRIRQILLNLLNNAIKFTERGVVGLKLTTLGSYQGLRFEVADTGPGINAEQKARLFQRFEQGDGARTNSRYGGSGLGLAICQELAMAMGGHIEVISRLGEGTRFVVDLPLHWVASNAPLDGEPVVADTAVEPQRILLVEDDPTIAEVIVGLLRAQGHSVVHAPHGLAALTEAADNTFDLALLDLDLPGLDGFALARQLRAFGYEMPLIAVTARSDEVAEPNAQDAGFDSFLRKPLTGDMLADTIAEALRRARPRNAI
;
A
#
# COMPACT_ATOMS: atom_id res chain seq x y z
N MET A 1 44.46 5.02 4.80
CA MET A 1 44.42 4.49 6.18
C MET A 1 43.34 3.43 6.27
N PRO A 2 43.45 2.44 7.17
CA PRO A 2 42.37 1.47 7.40
C PRO A 2 41.09 2.19 7.90
N VAL A 3 39.94 1.79 7.37
CA VAL A 3 38.61 2.30 7.74
C VAL A 3 38.03 1.42 8.84
N GLN A 4 37.51 2.03 9.91
CA GLN A 4 36.90 1.32 11.03
C GLN A 4 35.41 1.06 10.78
N LEU A 5 34.95 -0.16 11.03
CA LEU A 5 33.55 -0.60 11.04
C LEU A 5 33.20 -1.17 12.42
N THR A 6 32.10 -0.69 12.98
CA THR A 6 31.68 -0.96 14.36
C THR A 6 30.20 -1.34 14.42
N VAL A 7 29.67 -1.52 15.63
CA VAL A 7 28.22 -1.71 15.85
C VAL A 7 27.38 -0.56 15.28
N ALA A 8 27.92 0.67 15.21
CA ALA A 8 27.24 1.80 14.60
C ALA A 8 27.00 1.64 13.09
N ASP A 9 27.83 0.83 12.44
CA ASP A 9 27.77 0.54 10.99
C ASP A 9 26.93 -0.72 10.69
N GLY A 10 26.35 -1.35 11.72
CA GLY A 10 25.49 -2.54 11.61
C GLY A 10 26.18 -3.87 11.93
N LEU A 11 27.43 -3.86 12.38
CA LEU A 11 28.10 -5.05 12.90
C LEU A 11 27.41 -5.52 14.21
N PRO A 12 27.13 -6.81 14.43
CA PRO A 12 26.44 -7.24 15.65
C PRO A 12 27.26 -7.04 16.93
N SER A 13 28.60 -7.18 16.84
CA SER A 13 29.52 -6.99 17.96
C SER A 13 30.86 -6.48 17.44
N ASN A 14 31.52 -5.62 18.22
CA ASN A 14 32.88 -5.15 17.92
C ASN A 14 33.97 -6.23 18.11
N THR A 15 33.60 -7.42 18.58
CA THR A 15 34.51 -8.56 18.74
C THR A 15 34.24 -9.57 17.64
N VAL A 16 35.16 -9.62 16.67
CA VAL A 16 35.14 -10.59 15.55
C VAL A 16 36.23 -11.63 15.81
N ASN A 17 35.84 -12.90 15.87
CA ASN A 17 36.71 -14.01 16.24
C ASN A 17 37.37 -14.68 15.03
N GLU A 18 36.66 -14.81 13.91
CA GLU A 18 37.15 -15.53 12.73
C GLU A 18 36.47 -15.03 11.45
N PHE A 19 37.18 -15.14 10.32
CA PHE A 19 36.71 -14.75 8.99
C PHE A 19 36.54 -15.97 8.09
N ALA A 20 35.53 -15.94 7.22
CA ALA A 20 35.48 -16.84 6.08
C ALA A 20 34.86 -16.14 4.88
N GLU A 21 35.44 -16.33 3.70
CA GLU A 21 34.83 -15.86 2.46
C GLU A 21 34.23 -17.05 1.71
N ASP A 22 32.99 -16.90 1.25
CA ASP A 22 32.33 -17.96 0.51
C ASP A 22 32.59 -17.91 -1.00
N LYS A 23 32.21 -18.97 -1.73
CA LYS A 23 32.42 -19.01 -3.18
C LYS A 23 31.60 -17.96 -3.95
N ASN A 24 30.56 -17.40 -3.32
CA ASN A 24 29.68 -16.39 -3.88
C ASN A 24 30.24 -14.96 -3.76
N GLY A 25 31.19 -14.70 -2.87
CA GLY A 25 31.75 -13.36 -2.65
C GLY A 25 31.45 -12.74 -1.30
N TYR A 26 30.61 -13.36 -0.47
CA TYR A 26 30.28 -12.76 0.81
C TYR A 26 31.35 -13.05 1.86
N LEU A 27 31.65 -12.05 2.67
CA LEU A 27 32.50 -12.18 3.85
C LEU A 27 31.63 -12.55 5.05
N TRP A 28 32.02 -13.60 5.75
CA TRP A 28 31.38 -14.10 6.96
C TRP A 28 32.24 -13.79 8.18
N LEU A 29 31.58 -13.32 9.23
CA LEU A 29 32.20 -12.83 10.46
C LEU A 29 31.59 -13.60 11.64
N ALA A 30 32.40 -14.40 12.31
CA ALA A 30 32.02 -15.00 13.59
C ALA A 30 32.16 -13.94 14.69
N THR A 31 31.08 -13.61 15.39
CA THR A 31 31.08 -12.58 16.44
C THR A 31 30.49 -13.09 17.75
N THR A 32 30.66 -12.32 18.81
CA THR A 32 30.14 -12.67 20.15
C THR A 32 28.61 -12.50 20.28
N ASP A 33 27.95 -11.86 19.32
CA ASP A 33 26.47 -11.69 19.29
C ASP A 33 25.87 -12.03 17.92
N GLY A 34 26.22 -13.20 17.41
CA GLY A 34 25.68 -13.78 16.20
C GLY A 34 26.71 -13.89 15.09
N LEU A 35 26.27 -14.50 13.99
CA LEU A 35 27.04 -14.62 12.78
C LEU A 35 26.63 -13.51 11.81
N ALA A 36 27.59 -12.74 11.32
CA ALA A 36 27.31 -11.71 10.32
C ALA A 36 27.82 -12.14 8.94
N ARG A 37 27.03 -11.83 7.91
CA ARG A 37 27.46 -11.86 6.51
C ARG A 37 27.47 -10.44 5.99
N PHE A 38 28.60 -10.03 5.44
CA PHE A 38 28.81 -8.73 4.84
C PHE A 38 28.90 -8.85 3.32
N ASP A 39 28.15 -8.01 2.61
CA ASP A 39 28.12 -7.97 1.13
C ASP A 39 28.95 -6.83 0.53
N GLY A 40 29.70 -6.10 1.37
CA GLY A 40 30.41 -4.88 1.00
C GLY A 40 29.67 -3.59 1.39
N ARG A 41 28.37 -3.67 1.71
CA ARG A 41 27.55 -2.51 2.10
C ARG A 41 26.75 -2.75 3.37
N SER A 42 26.10 -3.90 3.46
CA SER A 42 25.13 -4.22 4.50
C SER A 42 25.47 -5.55 5.16
N TYR A 43 25.08 -5.64 6.42
CA TYR A 43 25.17 -6.88 7.20
C TYR A 43 23.82 -7.60 7.18
N ARG A 44 23.85 -8.91 6.95
CA ARG A 44 22.78 -9.82 7.39
C ARG A 44 23.30 -10.58 8.60
N ILE A 45 22.52 -10.57 9.67
CA ILE A 45 22.90 -11.19 10.95
C ILE A 45 22.00 -12.40 11.17
N TRP A 46 22.58 -13.49 11.65
CA TRP A 46 21.85 -14.65 12.16
C TRP A 46 22.10 -14.77 13.66
N ARG A 47 21.02 -14.97 14.41
CA ARG A 47 21.00 -15.25 15.84
C ARG A 47 20.22 -16.53 16.13
N MET A 48 20.04 -16.84 17.42
CA MET A 48 19.22 -17.98 17.86
C MET A 48 17.79 -17.94 17.29
N GLU A 49 17.20 -16.76 17.18
CA GLU A 49 15.88 -16.55 16.55
C GLU A 49 15.84 -16.90 15.05
N ASP A 50 16.99 -16.92 14.38
CA ASP A 50 17.14 -17.30 12.97
C ASP A 50 17.61 -18.77 12.78
N GLY A 51 17.70 -19.54 13.88
CA GLY A 51 18.01 -20.96 13.87
C GLY A 51 19.46 -21.33 14.25
N LEU A 52 20.29 -20.38 14.70
CA LEU A 52 21.53 -20.75 15.40
C LEU A 52 21.21 -21.38 16.76
N THR A 53 22.07 -22.25 17.26
CA THR A 53 21.91 -22.86 18.60
C THR A 53 22.48 -21.98 19.72
N ASP A 54 23.34 -21.02 19.38
CA ASP A 54 23.95 -20.04 20.28
C ASP A 54 24.31 -18.80 19.45
N ASN A 55 24.30 -17.61 20.07
CA ASN A 55 24.75 -16.38 19.42
C ASN A 55 26.27 -16.25 19.41
N TYR A 56 26.98 -16.82 20.39
CA TYR A 56 28.42 -16.61 20.49
C TYR A 56 29.17 -17.53 19.51
N ALA A 57 29.56 -16.99 18.36
CA ALA A 57 30.30 -17.68 17.33
C ALA A 57 31.81 -17.46 17.47
N TRP A 58 32.57 -18.55 17.62
CA TRP A 58 34.03 -18.55 17.73
C TRP A 58 34.72 -18.77 16.39
N ALA A 59 34.19 -19.67 15.58
CA ALA A 59 34.79 -20.05 14.31
C ALA A 59 33.76 -20.01 13.19
N VAL A 60 34.23 -19.72 11.98
CA VAL A 60 33.44 -19.88 10.75
C VAL A 60 34.33 -20.45 9.66
N GLY A 61 33.80 -21.37 8.86
CA GLY A 61 34.50 -21.98 7.74
C GLY A 61 33.55 -22.28 6.59
N VAL A 62 34.07 -22.24 5.36
CA VAL A 62 33.33 -22.61 4.14
C VAL A 62 34.02 -23.82 3.52
N ASP A 63 33.25 -24.87 3.24
CA ASP A 63 33.79 -26.10 2.65
C ASP A 63 33.82 -26.08 1.11
N ALA A 64 34.36 -27.15 0.53
CA ALA A 64 34.42 -27.38 -0.91
C ALA A 64 33.04 -27.37 -1.60
N GLU A 65 31.97 -27.72 -0.91
CA GLU A 65 30.59 -27.67 -1.42
C GLU A 65 29.91 -26.31 -1.20
N ASN A 66 30.63 -25.32 -0.65
CA ASN A 66 30.14 -24.00 -0.28
C ASN A 66 29.09 -24.00 0.86
N ARG A 67 29.08 -25.06 1.68
CA ARG A 67 28.34 -25.06 2.95
C ARG A 67 29.11 -24.24 3.97
N LEU A 68 28.36 -23.55 4.81
CA LEU A 68 28.93 -22.75 5.89
C LEU A 68 28.87 -23.54 7.20
N TRP A 69 29.99 -23.58 7.90
CA TRP A 69 30.18 -24.25 9.17
C TRP A 69 30.53 -23.21 10.22
N VAL A 70 29.88 -23.27 11.38
CA VAL A 70 30.03 -22.28 12.45
C VAL A 70 30.29 -23.01 13.76
N GLY A 71 31.37 -22.66 14.44
CA GLY A 71 31.70 -23.16 15.77
C GLY A 71 31.15 -22.21 16.83
N LEU A 72 30.35 -22.74 17.76
CA LEU A 72 29.60 -21.98 18.74
C LEU A 72 30.14 -22.19 20.16
N ASN A 73 29.75 -21.35 21.11
CA ASN A 73 30.27 -21.41 22.47
C ASN A 73 29.67 -22.54 23.34
N ASP A 74 28.35 -22.73 23.27
CA ASP A 74 27.64 -23.83 23.95
C ASP A 74 26.62 -24.54 23.03
N GLY A 75 26.69 -24.23 21.73
CA GLY A 75 25.77 -24.73 20.70
C GLY A 75 26.36 -25.75 19.72
N GLY A 76 27.60 -26.18 19.94
CA GLY A 76 28.27 -27.13 19.04
C GLY A 76 28.67 -26.54 17.70
N VAL A 77 28.38 -27.29 16.63
CA VAL A 77 28.62 -26.86 15.25
C VAL A 77 27.29 -26.59 14.54
N GLY A 78 27.11 -25.39 14.02
CA GLY A 78 26.01 -25.03 13.12
C GLY A 78 26.42 -25.22 11.65
N VAL A 79 25.52 -25.75 10.83
CA VAL A 79 25.72 -25.99 9.40
C VAL A 79 24.64 -25.30 8.60
N MET A 80 25.02 -24.58 7.55
CA MET A 80 24.08 -23.99 6.60
C MET A 80 24.41 -24.44 5.17
N ASP A 81 23.36 -24.80 4.45
CA ASP A 81 23.45 -25.30 3.08
C ASP A 81 23.93 -24.22 2.09
N PRO A 82 24.41 -24.60 0.88
CA PRO A 82 24.96 -23.64 -0.07
C PRO A 82 23.92 -22.65 -0.61
N LYS A 83 22.61 -22.97 -0.52
CA LYS A 83 21.50 -22.06 -0.87
C LYS A 83 21.14 -21.11 0.27
N ARG A 84 21.82 -21.22 1.42
CA ARG A 84 21.74 -20.27 2.55
C ARG A 84 20.34 -20.12 3.14
N ARG A 85 19.61 -21.22 3.28
CA ARG A 85 18.20 -21.19 3.72
C ARG A 85 18.06 -21.13 5.23
N ALA A 86 18.69 -22.05 5.94
CA ALA A 86 18.57 -22.17 7.39
C ALA A 86 19.79 -22.89 7.97
N PHE A 87 20.09 -22.56 9.24
CA PHE A 87 21.05 -23.30 10.04
C PHE A 87 20.44 -24.59 10.57
N LYS A 88 21.28 -25.61 10.68
CA LYS A 88 20.98 -26.89 11.33
C LYS A 88 22.14 -27.24 12.27
N PRO A 89 21.88 -27.71 13.49
CA PRO A 89 22.93 -28.26 14.34
C PRO A 89 23.52 -29.51 13.71
N LEU A 90 24.83 -29.71 13.89
CA LEU A 90 25.50 -30.97 13.59
C LEU A 90 25.18 -31.98 14.69
N GLU A 91 24.33 -32.95 14.38
CA GLU A 91 23.97 -34.03 15.29
C GLU A 91 24.74 -35.30 14.93
N SER A 92 25.18 -36.04 15.95
CA SER A 92 25.80 -37.35 15.80
C SER A 92 25.21 -38.32 16.81
N ALA A 93 24.66 -39.44 16.33
CA ALA A 93 24.20 -40.51 17.21
C ALA A 93 25.36 -41.16 18.00
N GLN A 94 26.58 -41.11 17.46
CA GLN A 94 27.77 -41.64 18.10
C GLN A 94 28.32 -40.69 19.17
N PHE A 95 28.16 -39.37 18.96
CA PHE A 95 28.70 -38.32 19.83
C PHE A 95 27.62 -37.26 20.11
N PRO A 96 26.60 -37.57 20.93
CA PRO A 96 25.50 -36.65 21.21
C PRO A 96 25.95 -35.35 21.90
N GLU A 97 27.09 -35.36 22.59
CA GLU A 97 27.63 -34.21 23.29
C GLU A 97 28.03 -33.05 22.36
N LEU A 98 28.25 -33.32 21.06
CA LEU A 98 28.66 -32.31 20.08
C LEU A 98 27.74 -31.11 19.99
N SER A 99 26.44 -31.27 20.26
CA SER A 99 25.47 -30.18 20.24
C SER A 99 25.66 -29.15 21.36
N HIS A 100 26.50 -29.46 22.36
CA HIS A 100 26.74 -28.63 23.54
C HIS A 100 28.23 -28.32 23.77
N LEU A 101 29.08 -28.59 22.77
CA LEU A 101 30.51 -28.27 22.89
C LEU A 101 30.79 -26.83 22.47
N THR A 102 31.77 -26.24 23.14
CA THR A 102 32.46 -25.05 22.64
C THR A 102 33.42 -25.47 21.52
N VAL A 103 33.18 -24.97 20.31
CA VAL A 103 34.01 -25.26 19.13
C VAL A 103 34.76 -23.99 18.74
N TRP A 104 36.08 -23.98 18.92
CA TRP A 104 36.94 -22.81 18.67
C TRP A 104 37.58 -22.76 17.30
N ALA A 105 37.71 -23.90 16.63
CA ALA A 105 38.40 -23.95 15.37
C ALA A 105 37.73 -24.94 14.42
N ILE A 106 37.66 -24.57 13.15
CA ILE A 106 37.16 -25.40 12.06
C ILE A 106 38.18 -25.36 10.93
N ALA A 107 38.50 -26.52 10.35
CA ALA A 107 39.34 -26.59 9.17
C ALA A 107 38.89 -27.73 8.25
N GLN A 108 39.05 -27.56 6.93
CA GLN A 108 38.86 -28.62 5.96
C GLN A 108 40.20 -29.02 5.35
N THR A 109 40.54 -30.31 5.38
CA THR A 109 41.72 -30.85 4.68
C THR A 109 41.38 -31.18 3.21
N PRO A 110 42.38 -31.25 2.30
CA PRO A 110 42.12 -31.43 0.86
C PRO A 110 41.41 -32.73 0.47
N ASP A 111 41.42 -33.74 1.35
CA ASP A 111 40.65 -34.98 1.22
C ASP A 111 39.15 -34.81 1.50
N GLY A 112 38.72 -33.61 1.90
CA GLY A 112 37.33 -33.24 2.16
C GLY A 112 36.93 -33.35 3.63
N ASP A 113 37.82 -33.83 4.49
CA ASP A 113 37.51 -34.02 5.90
C ASP A 113 37.43 -32.71 6.66
N LEU A 114 36.41 -32.59 7.50
CA LEU A 114 36.19 -31.45 8.38
C LEU A 114 36.66 -31.77 9.79
N TRP A 115 37.41 -30.85 10.36
CA TRP A 115 38.01 -30.98 11.68
C TRP A 115 37.47 -29.89 12.61
N PHE A 116 37.09 -30.28 13.83
CA PHE A 116 36.50 -29.41 14.84
C PHE A 116 37.33 -29.45 16.12
N GLY A 117 38.02 -28.35 16.42
CA GLY A 117 38.80 -28.17 17.65
C GLY A 117 37.92 -27.63 18.77
N THR A 118 37.96 -28.29 19.93
CA THR A 118 37.06 -27.98 21.06
C THR A 118 37.80 -27.43 22.28
N SER A 119 37.06 -26.75 23.15
CA SER A 119 37.65 -26.11 24.34
C SER A 119 38.16 -27.10 25.41
N ARG A 120 37.58 -28.30 25.46
CA ARG A 120 37.83 -29.30 26.53
C ARG A 120 37.75 -30.76 26.09
N SER A 121 37.28 -31.05 24.89
CA SER A 121 36.96 -32.42 24.44
C SER A 121 37.82 -32.83 23.24
N GLY A 122 39.02 -32.30 23.11
CA GLY A 122 39.95 -32.66 22.03
C GLY A 122 39.45 -32.25 20.64
N LEU A 123 39.61 -33.16 19.69
CA LEU A 123 39.43 -32.91 18.25
C LEU A 123 38.46 -33.92 17.64
N TYR A 124 37.49 -33.44 16.88
CA TYR A 124 36.56 -34.27 16.10
C TYR A 124 36.88 -34.17 14.61
N ARG A 125 36.69 -35.26 13.87
CA ARG A 125 36.84 -35.34 12.41
C ARG A 125 35.56 -35.89 11.81
N LEU A 126 34.96 -35.17 10.88
CA LEU A 126 33.83 -35.58 10.07
C LEU A 126 34.31 -35.84 8.64
N ARG A 127 34.10 -37.06 8.16
CA ARG A 127 34.43 -37.44 6.78
C ARG A 127 33.28 -37.12 5.82
N PRO A 128 33.56 -37.00 4.51
CA PRO A 128 32.53 -36.80 3.48
C PRO A 128 31.44 -37.88 3.46
N ASP A 129 31.74 -39.10 3.90
CA ASP A 129 30.77 -40.21 4.01
C ASP A 129 29.83 -40.09 5.23
N GLY A 130 30.02 -39.07 6.07
CA GLY A 130 29.25 -38.83 7.29
C GLY A 130 29.81 -39.55 8.52
N SER A 131 30.84 -40.38 8.38
CA SER A 131 31.49 -41.03 9.53
C SER A 131 32.28 -40.03 10.37
N MET A 132 32.29 -40.25 11.68
CA MET A 132 32.91 -39.34 12.63
C MET A 132 33.97 -40.05 13.48
N GLN A 133 35.05 -39.34 13.77
CA GLN A 133 36.13 -39.80 14.65
C GLN A 133 36.40 -38.75 15.73
N HIS A 134 36.85 -39.21 16.90
CA HIS A 134 37.18 -38.37 18.04
C HIS A 134 38.58 -38.71 18.56
N PHE A 135 39.36 -37.67 18.85
CA PHE A 135 40.75 -37.77 19.30
C PHE A 135 40.94 -36.95 20.57
N MET A 136 41.62 -37.54 21.57
CA MET A 136 41.91 -36.91 22.86
C MET A 136 43.42 -36.95 23.17
N PHE A 137 43.82 -36.15 24.15
CA PHE A 137 45.13 -36.21 24.76
C PHE A 137 45.29 -37.48 25.60
N VAL A 138 46.42 -38.15 25.40
CA VAL A 138 46.86 -39.27 26.24
C VAL A 138 48.29 -38.96 26.68
N ALA A 139 48.52 -38.88 27.99
CA ALA A 139 49.77 -38.37 28.56
C ALA A 139 51.02 -39.08 28.01
N ASP A 140 50.98 -40.42 27.96
CA ASP A 140 52.12 -41.25 27.57
C ASP A 140 52.13 -41.66 26.09
N ASP A 141 51.23 -41.09 25.27
CA ASP A 141 51.17 -41.37 23.83
C ASP A 141 51.57 -40.15 23.01
N ALA A 142 52.82 -40.13 22.55
CA ALA A 142 53.34 -39.09 21.68
C ALA A 142 52.61 -38.99 20.32
N HIS A 143 51.80 -39.99 19.97
CA HIS A 143 50.99 -40.03 18.76
C HIS A 143 49.55 -39.51 18.94
N SER A 144 49.18 -39.13 20.16
CA SER A 144 47.89 -38.49 20.49
C SER A 144 48.00 -36.96 20.52
N LEU A 145 46.87 -36.26 20.67
CA LEU A 145 46.86 -34.79 20.79
C LEU A 145 47.76 -34.34 21.94
N PRO A 146 48.39 -33.14 21.89
CA PRO A 146 49.19 -32.59 22.98
C PRO A 146 48.37 -31.99 24.13
N SER A 147 47.09 -31.69 23.91
CA SER A 147 46.12 -31.26 24.92
C SER A 147 44.70 -31.44 24.37
N ASP A 148 43.72 -31.67 25.25
CA ASP A 148 42.30 -31.69 24.89
C ASP A 148 41.73 -30.30 24.60
N ARG A 149 42.49 -29.25 24.92
CA ARG A 149 42.12 -27.87 24.64
C ARG A 149 42.75 -27.43 23.33
N VAL A 150 42.00 -27.56 22.24
CA VAL A 150 42.43 -27.24 20.88
C VAL A 150 41.97 -25.83 20.50
N ASN A 151 42.92 -24.92 20.34
CA ASN A 151 42.66 -23.49 20.13
C ASN A 151 42.54 -23.14 18.65
N GLU A 152 43.40 -23.69 17.81
CA GLU A 152 43.47 -23.32 16.39
C GLU A 152 43.76 -24.54 15.51
N LEU A 153 43.21 -24.50 14.30
CA LEU A 153 43.45 -25.48 13.24
C LEU A 153 43.87 -24.73 11.97
N ARG A 154 44.98 -25.13 11.37
CA ARG A 154 45.47 -24.55 10.12
C ARG A 154 45.93 -25.64 9.18
N VAL A 155 45.57 -25.51 7.91
CA VAL A 155 45.99 -26.43 6.84
C VAL A 155 47.05 -25.71 6.01
N THR A 156 48.22 -26.32 5.86
CA THR A 156 49.29 -25.75 5.03
C THR A 156 49.00 -25.94 3.54
N ALA A 157 49.74 -25.26 2.67
CA ALA A 157 49.59 -25.36 1.22
C ALA A 157 49.78 -26.81 0.70
N GLU A 158 50.57 -27.62 1.39
CA GLU A 158 50.80 -29.04 1.08
C GLU A 158 49.65 -29.95 1.56
N GLY A 159 48.64 -29.39 2.24
CA GLY A 159 47.49 -30.11 2.76
C GLY A 159 47.66 -30.68 4.17
N ALA A 160 48.76 -30.37 4.87
CA ALA A 160 48.99 -30.88 6.22
C ALA A 160 48.18 -30.08 7.26
N LEU A 161 47.41 -30.79 8.10
CA LEU A 161 46.70 -30.18 9.21
C LEU A 161 47.64 -30.00 10.42
N TRP A 162 47.74 -28.78 10.88
CA TRP A 162 48.41 -28.38 12.11
C TRP A 162 47.40 -27.96 13.16
N ILE A 163 47.66 -28.40 14.39
CA ILE A 163 46.80 -28.25 15.54
C ILE A 163 47.55 -27.45 16.60
N GLY A 164 47.00 -26.29 16.97
CA GLY A 164 47.44 -25.47 18.09
C GLY A 164 46.65 -25.81 19.35
N SER A 165 47.35 -26.01 20.47
CA SER A 165 46.74 -26.35 21.75
C SER A 165 47.47 -25.70 22.92
N ASN A 166 46.89 -25.78 24.12
CA ASN A 166 47.56 -25.33 25.34
C ASN A 166 48.77 -26.20 25.75
N GLY A 167 48.91 -27.40 25.18
CA GLY A 167 49.98 -28.35 25.50
C GLY A 167 51.09 -28.45 24.46
N GLY A 168 51.08 -27.59 23.43
CA GLY A 168 51.99 -27.69 22.29
C GLY A 168 51.27 -27.76 20.96
N LEU A 169 52.05 -28.01 19.91
CA LEU A 169 51.56 -28.17 18.55
C LEU A 169 51.51 -29.65 18.17
N ALA A 170 50.63 -30.00 17.25
CA ALA A 170 50.64 -31.30 16.60
C ALA A 170 50.41 -31.17 15.10
N ARG A 171 51.00 -32.09 14.34
CA ARG A 171 50.75 -32.25 12.90
C ARG A 171 50.05 -33.58 12.64
N TRP A 172 48.98 -33.57 11.87
CA TRP A 172 48.34 -34.80 11.40
C TRP A 172 49.16 -35.43 10.27
N ASN A 173 49.54 -36.70 10.42
CA ASN A 173 50.34 -37.43 9.43
C ASN A 173 49.50 -38.40 8.56
N GLY A 174 48.17 -38.35 8.65
CA GLY A 174 47.24 -39.26 7.97
C GLY A 174 46.77 -40.44 8.83
N ARG A 175 47.50 -40.79 9.89
CA ARG A 175 47.15 -41.89 10.81
C ARG A 175 47.11 -41.47 12.27
N SER A 176 48.02 -40.61 12.70
CA SER A 176 48.19 -40.15 14.07
C SER A 176 48.73 -38.70 14.12
N PHE A 177 49.01 -38.21 15.32
CA PHE A 177 49.55 -36.88 15.53
C PHE A 177 51.07 -36.93 15.77
N ASP A 178 51.82 -36.02 15.16
CA ASP A 178 53.23 -35.79 15.45
C ASP A 178 53.31 -34.54 16.35
N ARG A 179 53.54 -34.71 17.65
CA ARG A 179 53.68 -33.58 18.59
C ARG A 179 54.97 -32.79 18.32
N LYS A 180 54.89 -31.46 18.40
CA LYS A 180 56.00 -30.53 18.20
C LYS A 180 56.06 -29.53 19.35
N ALA A 181 57.22 -29.46 19.99
CA ALA A 181 57.48 -28.52 21.08
C ALA A 181 57.96 -27.17 20.53
N LEU A 182 57.62 -26.10 21.25
CA LEU A 182 58.15 -24.77 21.01
C LEU A 182 59.48 -24.58 21.78
N PRO A 183 60.43 -23.78 21.26
CA PRO A 183 61.73 -23.57 21.91
C PRO A 183 61.67 -22.84 23.25
N GLY A 184 60.63 -22.03 23.48
CA GLY A 184 60.49 -21.22 24.69
C GLY A 184 59.94 -21.98 25.90
N ASP A 185 59.86 -21.26 27.02
CA ASP A 185 59.37 -21.80 28.30
C ASP A 185 57.89 -22.20 28.26
N SER A 186 57.11 -21.58 27.36
CA SER A 186 55.70 -21.91 27.19
C SER A 186 55.47 -22.77 25.96
N GLN A 187 54.74 -23.86 26.15
CA GLN A 187 54.28 -24.74 25.07
C GLN A 187 52.89 -24.36 24.55
N SER A 188 52.18 -23.46 25.23
CA SER A 188 50.83 -23.04 24.83
C SER A 188 50.89 -22.14 23.61
N SER A 189 50.26 -22.55 22.50
CA SER A 189 50.13 -21.73 21.30
C SER A 189 48.92 -20.79 21.41
N ASN A 190 49.16 -19.49 21.23
CA ASN A 190 48.14 -18.44 21.19
C ASN A 190 47.83 -17.95 19.77
N GLY A 191 48.67 -18.26 18.78
CA GLY A 191 48.40 -17.96 17.39
C GLY A 191 49.15 -18.92 16.47
N LEU A 192 48.48 -19.40 15.42
CA LEU A 192 49.00 -20.25 14.36
C LEU A 192 48.60 -19.65 13.01
N ARG A 193 49.58 -19.30 12.18
CA ARG A 193 49.36 -18.70 10.85
C ARG A 193 50.19 -19.39 9.79
N VAL A 194 49.62 -19.51 8.60
CA VAL A 194 50.30 -20.06 7.42
C VAL A 194 50.51 -18.91 6.45
N ASP A 195 51.74 -18.73 5.97
CA ASP A 195 52.00 -17.82 4.87
C ASP A 195 51.81 -18.54 3.50
N PRO A 196 51.45 -17.81 2.43
CA PRO A 196 51.34 -18.36 1.07
C PRO A 196 52.58 -19.08 0.54
N ASN A 197 53.76 -18.87 1.14
CA ASN A 197 55.01 -19.52 0.76
C ASN A 197 55.24 -20.85 1.51
N GLY A 198 54.24 -21.33 2.27
CA GLY A 198 54.31 -22.58 3.04
C GLY A 198 54.95 -22.43 4.43
N GLY A 199 55.28 -21.21 4.86
CA GLY A 199 55.82 -20.93 6.18
C GLY A 199 54.73 -21.03 7.26
N LEU A 200 55.02 -21.78 8.32
CA LEU A 200 54.15 -21.86 9.50
C LEU A 200 54.70 -20.97 10.62
N TRP A 201 53.87 -20.07 11.11
CA TRP A 201 54.18 -19.10 12.15
C TRP A 201 53.40 -19.42 13.41
N VAL A 202 54.07 -19.32 14.55
CA VAL A 202 53.47 -19.61 15.85
C VAL A 202 53.82 -18.52 16.84
N THR A 203 52.81 -18.04 17.55
CA THR A 203 52.96 -17.20 18.73
C THR A 203 52.65 -18.03 19.97
N ASP A 204 53.56 -18.05 20.95
CA ASP A 204 53.30 -18.68 22.25
C ASP A 204 52.54 -17.75 23.21
N SER A 205 52.13 -18.28 24.37
CA SER A 205 51.44 -17.46 25.39
C SER A 205 52.26 -16.35 26.06
N ASN A 206 53.58 -16.32 25.83
CA ASN A 206 54.48 -15.25 26.26
C ASN A 206 54.77 -14.25 25.12
N ASN A 207 53.94 -14.27 24.06
CA ASN A 207 54.05 -13.43 22.86
C ASN A 207 55.39 -13.57 22.14
N GLN A 208 56.01 -14.74 22.20
CA GLN A 208 57.22 -15.05 21.42
C GLN A 208 56.83 -15.56 20.04
N LEU A 209 57.45 -15.02 18.99
CA LEU A 209 57.16 -15.36 17.60
C LEU A 209 58.19 -16.37 17.05
N TYR A 210 57.71 -17.52 16.64
CA TYR A 210 58.50 -18.57 16.00
C TYR A 210 58.05 -18.83 14.56
N ARG A 211 58.98 -19.27 13.73
CA ARG A 211 58.72 -19.77 12.37
C ARG A 211 59.23 -21.19 12.25
N LEU A 212 58.48 -22.04 11.55
CA LEU A 212 58.92 -23.38 11.19
C LEU A 212 60.05 -23.29 10.16
N ASP A 213 61.17 -23.92 10.46
CA ASP A 213 62.32 -24.04 9.57
C ASP A 213 62.16 -25.23 8.59
N SER A 214 63.07 -25.33 7.63
CA SER A 214 63.11 -26.44 6.67
C SER A 214 63.46 -27.79 7.29
N GLY A 215 64.00 -27.80 8.52
CA GLY A 215 64.26 -29.01 9.32
C GLY A 215 63.02 -29.50 10.08
N GLY A 216 61.90 -28.77 10.02
CA GLY A 216 60.67 -29.11 10.71
C GLY A 216 60.68 -28.79 12.21
N ASN A 217 61.52 -27.85 12.64
CA ASN A 217 61.59 -27.31 14.00
C ASN A 217 61.21 -25.82 14.01
N PHE A 218 60.72 -25.33 15.14
CA PHE A 218 60.41 -23.91 15.31
C PHE A 218 61.65 -23.15 15.76
N ALA A 219 61.90 -21.99 15.15
CA ALA A 219 62.99 -21.09 15.51
C ALA A 219 62.47 -19.66 15.75
N PRO A 220 63.02 -18.91 16.71
CA PRO A 220 62.60 -17.52 16.97
C PRO A 220 62.91 -16.62 15.78
N HIS A 221 62.01 -15.67 15.50
CA HIS A 221 62.16 -14.76 14.37
C HIS A 221 62.76 -13.40 14.78
N PRO A 222 63.70 -12.80 13.99
CA PRO A 222 64.35 -11.53 14.35
C PRO A 222 63.40 -10.35 14.57
N TRP A 223 62.20 -10.38 13.96
CA TRP A 223 61.19 -9.34 14.15
C TRP A 223 60.78 -9.10 15.60
N GLN A 224 60.95 -10.12 16.44
CA GLN A 224 60.69 -10.03 17.87
C GLN A 224 61.43 -8.87 18.56
N HIS A 225 62.59 -8.48 18.02
CA HIS A 225 63.43 -7.39 18.51
C HIS A 225 63.81 -6.41 17.40
N ALA A 226 62.93 -6.22 16.40
CA ALA A 226 63.26 -5.44 15.19
C ALA A 226 63.72 -4.00 15.48
N ASN A 227 63.08 -3.29 16.43
CA ASN A 227 63.38 -1.90 16.78
C ASN A 227 63.03 -1.61 18.26
N ASP A 228 63.66 -0.61 18.88
CA ASP A 228 63.29 -0.10 20.21
C ASP A 228 61.80 0.32 20.22
N GLY A 229 60.96 -0.40 20.99
CA GLY A 229 59.53 -0.11 21.15
C GLY A 229 58.59 -0.72 20.11
N GLN A 230 59.09 -1.52 19.15
CA GLN A 230 58.26 -2.27 18.19
C GLN A 230 58.49 -3.78 18.30
N ASN A 231 58.30 -4.32 19.51
CA ASN A 231 58.28 -5.76 19.68
C ASN A 231 57.05 -6.32 18.94
N VAL A 232 57.32 -7.18 17.96
CA VAL A 232 56.30 -7.93 17.23
C VAL A 232 55.81 -9.04 18.15
N ILE A 233 54.52 -8.98 18.49
CA ILE A 233 53.85 -9.95 19.36
C ILE A 233 53.10 -11.02 18.55
N GLY A 234 52.87 -10.78 17.25
CA GLY A 234 52.30 -11.80 16.36
C GLY A 234 52.44 -11.45 14.89
N MET A 235 52.39 -12.48 14.04
CA MET A 235 52.18 -12.32 12.60
C MET A 235 50.69 -12.42 12.33
N LEU A 236 50.11 -11.43 11.63
CA LEU A 236 48.69 -11.40 11.33
C LEU A 236 48.40 -12.03 9.97
N LEU A 237 49.12 -11.59 8.94
CA LEU A 237 48.87 -11.95 7.55
C LEU A 237 50.11 -11.67 6.68
N HIS A 238 50.34 -12.51 5.67
CA HIS A 238 51.28 -12.24 4.58
C HIS A 238 50.43 -12.06 3.32
N ASP A 239 50.36 -10.82 2.83
CA ASP A 239 49.47 -10.46 1.73
C ASP A 239 50.02 -10.90 0.35
N ARG A 240 49.16 -10.90 -0.68
CA ARG A 240 49.59 -11.24 -2.05
C ARG A 240 50.61 -10.28 -2.65
N SER A 241 50.77 -9.09 -2.06
CA SER A 241 51.74 -8.09 -2.50
C SER A 241 53.13 -8.33 -1.91
N GLY A 242 53.26 -9.29 -0.99
CA GLY A 242 54.52 -9.71 -0.36
C GLY A 242 54.82 -9.01 0.96
N HIS A 243 53.88 -8.24 1.52
CA HIS A 243 54.09 -7.59 2.81
C HIS A 243 53.65 -8.49 3.95
N TYR A 244 54.43 -8.46 5.04
CA TYR A 244 54.03 -9.07 6.30
C TYR A 244 53.35 -8.02 7.17
N TRP A 245 52.10 -8.28 7.52
CA TRP A 245 51.33 -7.51 8.48
C TRP A 245 51.47 -8.14 9.86
N LEU A 246 51.85 -7.32 10.82
CA LEU A 246 52.35 -7.75 12.12
C LEU A 246 51.53 -7.06 13.22
N ASP A 247 51.22 -7.81 14.27
CA ASP A 247 50.76 -7.23 15.52
C ASP A 247 51.97 -6.82 16.35
N THR A 248 52.01 -5.55 16.73
CA THR A 248 53.13 -4.96 17.45
C THR A 248 52.61 -4.31 18.73
N MET A 249 53.49 -4.13 19.71
CA MET A 249 53.13 -3.33 20.90
C MET A 249 52.74 -1.87 20.57
N SER A 250 53.02 -1.39 19.37
CA SER A 250 52.63 -0.06 18.88
C SER A 250 51.32 -0.06 18.08
N GLY A 251 50.67 -1.21 17.90
CA GLY A 251 49.50 -1.39 17.04
C GLY A 251 49.86 -2.20 15.80
N LEU A 252 49.48 -1.72 14.62
CA LEU A 252 49.71 -2.44 13.37
C LEU A 252 51.10 -2.15 12.81
N GLY A 253 51.86 -3.21 12.50
CA GLY A 253 53.14 -3.12 11.81
C GLY A 253 53.07 -3.69 10.40
N ILE A 254 53.90 -3.16 9.50
CA ILE A 254 54.16 -3.72 8.18
C ILE A 254 55.66 -3.94 8.02
N SER A 255 56.05 -5.05 7.41
CA SER A 255 57.45 -5.39 7.19
C SER A 255 57.75 -5.73 5.74
N GLU A 256 58.82 -5.12 5.23
CA GLU A 256 59.52 -5.52 4.01
C GLU A 256 60.90 -6.07 4.41
N GLY A 257 61.07 -7.39 4.38
CA GLY A 257 62.29 -8.04 4.88
C GLY A 257 62.38 -8.03 6.41
N THR A 258 63.48 -7.56 6.99
CA THR A 258 63.71 -7.59 8.45
C THR A 258 63.29 -6.29 9.18
N GLN A 259 63.00 -5.22 8.45
CA GLN A 259 62.59 -3.94 9.03
C GLN A 259 61.08 -3.87 9.21
N VAL A 260 60.65 -3.52 10.42
CA VAL A 260 59.24 -3.31 10.75
C VAL A 260 58.98 -1.81 10.82
N GLN A 261 57.91 -1.37 10.16
CA GLN A 261 57.39 -0.01 10.20
C GLN A 261 56.01 0.00 10.86
N ASN A 262 55.74 0.99 11.71
CA ASN A 262 54.43 1.14 12.34
C ASN A 262 53.46 1.84 11.39
N VAL A 263 52.26 1.30 11.25
CA VAL A 263 51.18 1.87 10.46
C VAL A 263 50.31 2.73 11.38
N PRO A 264 50.26 4.06 11.20
CA PRO A 264 49.41 4.92 12.00
C PRO A 264 47.94 4.67 11.67
N ILE A 265 47.13 4.47 12.71
CA ILE A 265 45.71 4.16 12.57
C ILE A 265 44.90 5.24 13.27
N TYR A 266 43.99 5.86 12.53
CA TYR A 266 43.10 6.89 13.02
C TYR A 266 41.69 6.32 13.19
N SER A 267 41.09 6.51 14.37
CA SER A 267 39.69 6.18 14.62
C SER A 267 38.85 7.45 14.56
N LEU A 268 37.84 7.45 13.68
CA LEU A 268 36.84 8.52 13.65
C LEU A 268 36.04 8.56 14.95
N SER A 269 35.69 7.40 15.51
CA SER A 269 34.96 7.30 16.78
C SER A 269 35.76 7.86 17.96
N ALA A 270 37.07 7.58 18.01
CA ALA A 270 37.95 8.08 19.08
C ALA A 270 38.50 9.50 18.81
N HIS A 271 38.26 10.06 17.62
CA HIS A 271 38.78 11.36 17.18
C HIS A 271 40.31 11.48 17.32
N GLY A 272 41.06 10.42 16.96
CA GLY A 272 42.50 10.40 17.15
C GLY A 272 43.19 9.12 16.68
N LEU A 273 44.53 9.11 16.81
CA LEU A 273 45.34 7.92 16.59
C LEU A 273 45.05 6.88 17.69
N VAL A 274 44.82 5.64 17.28
CA VAL A 274 44.53 4.51 18.17
C VAL A 274 45.53 3.39 17.93
N LYS A 275 45.66 2.51 18.94
CA LYS A 275 46.50 1.31 18.88
C LYS A 275 45.64 0.08 19.22
N PRO A 276 44.80 -0.40 18.29
CA PRO A 276 43.96 -1.55 18.54
C PRO A 276 44.82 -2.79 18.80
N SER A 277 44.36 -3.65 19.71
CA SER A 277 44.91 -5.00 19.84
C SER A 277 44.28 -5.87 18.76
N TRP A 278 45.11 -6.46 17.91
CA TRP A 278 44.69 -7.26 16.76
C TRP A 278 44.50 -8.72 17.17
N ALA A 279 43.45 -9.35 16.66
CA ALA A 279 43.20 -10.77 16.88
C ALA A 279 43.57 -11.58 15.63
N ILE A 280 43.07 -11.14 14.48
CA ILE A 280 43.22 -11.84 13.21
C ILE A 280 43.12 -10.87 12.05
N ALA A 281 43.75 -11.24 10.93
CA ALA A 281 43.64 -10.54 9.67
C ALA A 281 43.31 -11.51 8.54
N TYR A 282 42.67 -10.97 7.50
CA TYR A 282 42.22 -11.73 6.34
C TYR A 282 42.40 -10.91 5.07
N GLU A 283 42.91 -11.53 4.00
CA GLU A 283 42.93 -10.92 2.68
C GLU A 283 41.77 -11.47 1.84
N ASP A 284 40.90 -10.59 1.36
CA ASP A 284 39.76 -10.98 0.54
C ASP A 284 40.16 -11.29 -0.92
N ARG A 285 39.22 -11.83 -1.71
CA ARG A 285 39.48 -12.13 -3.12
C ARG A 285 39.96 -10.92 -3.93
N GLU A 286 39.55 -9.71 -3.59
CA GLU A 286 39.87 -8.46 -4.27
C GLU A 286 41.25 -7.91 -3.88
N GLY A 287 41.84 -8.42 -2.80
CA GLY A 287 43.12 -7.99 -2.23
C GLY A 287 42.95 -6.94 -1.13
N GLY A 288 41.72 -6.68 -0.69
CA GLY A 288 41.44 -5.87 0.49
C GLY A 288 41.87 -6.62 1.75
N LEU A 289 42.42 -5.89 2.70
CA LEU A 289 42.91 -6.43 3.96
C LEU A 289 41.96 -6.08 5.08
N TRP A 290 41.51 -7.10 5.78
CA TRP A 290 40.59 -7.01 6.91
C TRP A 290 41.36 -7.32 8.18
N PHE A 291 41.19 -6.49 9.21
CA PHE A 291 41.80 -6.68 10.53
C PHE A 291 40.72 -6.65 11.60
N ALA A 292 40.58 -7.73 12.35
CA ALA A 292 39.70 -7.79 13.51
C ALA A 292 40.48 -7.38 14.76
N SER A 293 39.90 -6.46 15.53
CA SER A 293 40.40 -6.11 16.85
C SER A 293 39.62 -6.84 17.95
N LEU A 294 40.28 -7.12 19.08
CA LEU A 294 39.63 -7.70 20.27
C LEU A 294 38.53 -6.80 20.85
N SER A 295 38.61 -5.48 20.65
CA SER A 295 37.64 -4.52 21.20
C SER A 295 37.33 -3.33 20.28
N GLY A 296 38.11 -3.16 19.21
CA GLY A 296 38.06 -2.01 18.30
C GLY A 296 37.23 -2.23 17.03
N GLY A 297 36.45 -3.31 16.94
CA GLY A 297 35.66 -3.61 15.75
C GLY A 297 36.49 -4.19 14.60
N LEU A 298 35.94 -4.03 13.40
CA LEU A 298 36.53 -4.51 12.15
C LEU A 298 37.21 -3.34 11.43
N TRP A 299 38.37 -3.57 10.84
CA TRP A 299 39.11 -2.57 10.09
C TRP A 299 39.36 -3.07 8.68
N HIS A 300 39.17 -2.20 7.69
CA HIS A 300 39.32 -2.55 6.28
C HIS A 300 40.31 -1.61 5.59
N LEU A 301 41.29 -2.18 4.91
CA LEU A 301 42.21 -1.48 4.05
C LEU A 301 41.96 -1.93 2.60
N PRO A 302 41.47 -1.05 1.71
CA PRO A 302 41.08 -1.44 0.35
C PRO A 302 42.31 -1.91 -0.45
N PRO A 303 42.15 -2.74 -1.50
CA PRO A 303 43.27 -3.32 -2.25
C PRO A 303 44.19 -2.28 -2.92
N ASN A 304 43.67 -1.10 -3.18
CA ASN A 304 44.40 0.01 -3.80
C ASN A 304 44.89 1.05 -2.76
N TRP A 305 44.99 0.69 -1.49
CA TRP A 305 45.37 1.61 -0.41
C TRP A 305 46.72 2.31 -0.62
N SER A 306 47.66 1.70 -1.36
CA SER A 306 48.99 2.23 -1.66
C SER A 306 49.02 3.13 -2.91
N THR A 307 47.85 3.47 -3.48
CA THR A 307 47.74 4.26 -4.72
C THR A 307 48.05 5.73 -4.50
N PHE A 308 47.52 6.29 -3.41
CA PHE A 308 47.68 7.69 -3.05
C PHE A 308 48.61 7.81 -1.85
N SER A 309 49.67 8.60 -2.01
CA SER A 309 50.49 9.05 -0.89
C SER A 309 49.96 10.39 -0.42
N VAL A 310 49.65 10.50 0.87
CA VAL A 310 49.17 11.74 1.48
C VAL A 310 50.27 12.31 2.36
N LEU A 311 50.69 13.54 2.05
CA LEU A 311 51.61 14.31 2.87
C LEU A 311 50.79 15.37 3.61
N SER A 312 50.85 15.36 4.93
CA SER A 312 50.11 16.29 5.79
C SER A 312 51.04 17.00 6.76
N TYR A 313 50.57 18.13 7.28
CA TYR A 313 51.25 18.87 8.33
C TYR A 313 51.02 18.19 9.69
N HIS A 314 52.10 17.94 10.44
CA HIS A 314 52.04 17.46 11.81
C HIS A 314 52.83 18.41 12.73
N VAL A 315 52.19 18.84 13.82
CA VAL A 315 52.78 19.85 14.73
C VAL A 315 54.08 19.35 15.35
N ASP A 316 54.12 18.07 15.73
CA ASP A 316 55.22 17.48 16.48
C ASP A 316 56.28 16.81 15.60
N ASP A 317 56.07 16.78 14.28
CA ASP A 317 57.01 16.21 13.32
C ASP A 317 57.67 17.31 12.47
N PRO A 318 58.95 17.65 12.73
CA PRO A 318 59.67 18.64 11.96
C PRO A 318 59.98 18.21 10.53
N GLN A 319 59.89 16.92 10.18
CA GLN A 319 60.06 16.41 8.81
C GLN A 319 58.77 16.46 7.99
N SER A 320 57.61 16.63 8.65
CA SER A 320 56.35 16.84 7.96
C SER A 320 56.31 18.18 7.20
N MET A 321 55.29 18.32 6.34
CA MET A 321 55.04 19.56 5.61
C MET A 321 55.00 20.76 6.55
N ALA A 322 55.58 21.89 6.14
CA ALA A 322 55.50 23.12 6.95
C ALA A 322 54.17 23.85 6.77
N ASN A 323 53.46 23.62 5.66
CA ASN A 323 52.19 24.25 5.36
C ASN A 323 51.02 23.29 5.62
N PRO A 324 50.08 23.62 6.53
CA PRO A 324 48.86 22.83 6.71
C PRO A 324 48.01 22.76 5.44
N LEU A 325 47.91 23.90 4.74
CA LEU A 325 47.15 24.02 3.49
C LEU A 325 48.08 24.52 2.40
N VAL A 326 48.28 23.72 1.35
CA VAL A 326 49.04 24.11 0.16
C VAL A 326 48.13 24.90 -0.78
N ARG A 327 48.52 26.12 -1.09
CA ARG A 327 47.72 27.10 -1.85
C ARG A 327 48.17 27.26 -3.29
N ALA A 328 49.40 26.86 -3.59
CA ALA A 328 49.98 26.91 -4.92
C ALA A 328 51.03 25.81 -5.06
N ALA A 329 51.13 25.23 -6.25
CA ALA A 329 52.17 24.29 -6.60
C ALA A 329 52.75 24.61 -7.99
N ALA A 330 54.00 24.24 -8.23
CA ALA A 330 54.64 24.37 -9.54
C ALA A 330 55.62 23.23 -9.80
N VAL A 331 55.83 22.90 -11.07
CA VAL A 331 56.85 21.93 -11.48
C VAL A 331 58.24 22.52 -11.26
N SER A 332 59.18 21.73 -10.75
CA SER A 332 60.57 22.15 -10.67
C SER A 332 61.39 21.73 -11.87
N ALA A 333 62.15 22.67 -12.45
CA ALA A 333 63.01 22.39 -13.60
C ALA A 333 64.19 21.46 -13.25
N SER A 334 64.65 21.49 -11.99
CA SER A 334 65.69 20.57 -11.47
C SER A 334 65.16 19.19 -11.08
N GLY A 335 63.89 18.91 -11.35
CA GLY A 335 63.19 17.74 -10.82
C GLY A 335 62.52 18.04 -9.47
N GLY A 336 61.35 17.43 -9.28
CA GLY A 336 60.52 17.65 -8.10
C GLY A 336 59.43 18.71 -8.30
N LEU A 337 58.84 19.13 -7.19
CA LEU A 337 57.68 20.02 -7.15
C LEU A 337 57.87 21.12 -6.10
N TRP A 338 57.58 22.36 -6.45
CA TRP A 338 57.48 23.46 -5.50
C TRP A 338 56.09 23.52 -4.89
N ILE A 339 56.01 23.68 -3.59
CA ILE A 339 54.75 23.89 -2.86
C ILE A 339 54.87 25.09 -1.92
N ALA A 340 53.79 25.86 -1.81
CA ALA A 340 53.68 26.93 -0.83
C ALA A 340 52.25 27.08 -0.30
N GLY A 341 52.11 27.56 0.94
CA GLY A 341 50.83 27.51 1.63
C GLY A 341 50.64 28.52 2.75
N THR A 342 49.70 28.21 3.65
CA THR A 342 49.15 29.14 4.66
C THR A 342 50.13 29.55 5.76
N ARG A 343 51.22 28.80 5.97
CA ARG A 343 52.31 29.20 6.88
C ARG A 343 53.43 29.96 6.18
N GLY A 344 53.23 30.31 4.90
CA GLY A 344 54.18 31.04 4.10
C GLY A 344 55.52 30.32 4.02
N ALA A 345 55.55 28.99 3.97
CA ALA A 345 56.77 28.24 3.72
C ALA A 345 56.84 27.83 2.24
N LEU A 346 57.97 28.04 1.58
CA LEU A 346 58.28 27.47 0.29
C LEU A 346 59.09 26.20 0.51
N GLU A 347 58.57 25.08 0.02
CA GLU A 347 59.19 23.77 0.14
C GLU A 347 59.33 23.14 -1.24
N ARG A 348 60.40 22.37 -1.45
CA ARG A 348 60.59 21.53 -2.62
C ARG A 348 60.37 20.09 -2.22
N LEU A 349 59.42 19.44 -2.88
CA LEU A 349 59.08 18.04 -2.71
C LEU A 349 59.77 17.19 -3.77
N ASP A 350 60.43 16.12 -3.32
CA ASP A 350 60.81 15.00 -4.18
C ASP A 350 59.59 14.04 -4.32
N PRO A 351 58.98 13.92 -5.51
CA PRO A 351 57.79 13.12 -5.73
C PRO A 351 58.06 11.62 -5.75
N VAL A 352 59.33 11.17 -5.73
CA VAL A 352 59.66 9.74 -5.65
C VAL A 352 59.81 9.31 -4.20
N THR A 353 60.54 10.09 -3.40
CA THR A 353 60.85 9.75 -2.02
C THR A 353 59.88 10.34 -0.99
N GLY A 354 59.06 11.31 -1.39
CA GLY A 354 58.21 12.09 -0.49
C GLY A 354 58.98 13.10 0.37
N LYS A 355 60.30 13.22 0.20
CA LYS A 355 61.15 14.08 1.03
C LYS A 355 60.92 15.56 0.71
N LEU A 356 60.81 16.36 1.77
CA LEU A 356 60.61 17.81 1.69
C LEU A 356 61.89 18.57 2.05
N GLU A 357 62.31 19.48 1.17
CA GLU A 357 63.38 20.45 1.43
C GLU A 357 62.77 21.84 1.66
N ARG A 358 63.04 22.44 2.82
CA ARG A 358 62.60 23.80 3.14
C ARG A 358 63.54 24.84 2.55
N HIS A 359 62.98 25.81 1.84
CA HIS A 359 63.74 26.84 1.13
C HIS A 359 63.55 28.24 1.70
N LEU A 360 62.31 28.73 1.77
CA LEU A 360 62.01 30.10 2.22
C LEU A 360 60.87 30.10 3.27
N ARG A 361 61.11 30.66 4.47
CA ARG A 361 60.07 30.85 5.50
C ARG A 361 60.43 32.03 6.41
N PRO A 362 59.54 33.03 6.60
CA PRO A 362 58.27 33.22 5.89
C PRO A 362 58.50 33.79 4.48
N ILE A 363 57.71 33.34 3.50
CA ILE A 363 57.51 34.00 2.20
C ILE A 363 56.86 35.38 2.43
N SER A 364 55.90 35.44 3.36
CA SER A 364 55.11 36.63 3.71
C SER A 364 54.56 36.48 5.13
N GLY A 365 54.26 37.59 5.80
CA GLY A 365 53.74 37.60 7.17
C GLY A 365 52.31 37.05 7.27
N THR A 366 51.33 37.82 6.80
CA THR A 366 49.90 37.47 6.88
C THR A 366 49.27 37.05 5.55
N ARG A 367 49.94 37.30 4.43
CA ARG A 367 49.38 37.08 3.08
C ARG A 367 49.82 35.74 2.50
N TRP A 368 48.88 34.94 2.03
CA TRP A 368 49.18 33.61 1.48
C TRP A 368 49.52 33.64 -0.01
N PRO A 369 50.44 32.77 -0.47
CA PRO A 369 50.71 32.57 -1.89
C PRO A 369 49.45 32.20 -2.68
N LYS A 370 49.30 32.79 -3.87
CA LYS A 370 48.21 32.51 -4.82
C LYS A 370 48.69 31.72 -6.03
N ARG A 371 49.91 31.99 -6.49
CA ARG A 371 50.50 31.39 -7.70
C ARG A 371 51.97 31.09 -7.48
N LEU A 372 52.43 30.02 -8.12
CA LEU A 372 53.83 29.64 -8.22
C LEU A 372 54.15 29.30 -9.67
N LEU A 373 55.35 29.65 -10.12
CA LEU A 373 55.95 29.11 -11.33
C LEU A 373 57.47 29.17 -11.23
N GLU A 374 58.16 28.27 -11.92
CA GLU A 374 59.63 28.32 -12.07
C GLU A 374 59.98 28.83 -13.48
N SER A 375 60.94 29.75 -13.58
CA SER A 375 61.46 30.21 -14.87
C SER A 375 62.45 29.22 -15.46
N GLY A 376 62.71 29.32 -16.77
CA GLY A 376 63.71 28.48 -17.43
C GLY A 376 65.14 28.64 -16.87
N ARG A 377 65.43 29.73 -16.14
CA ARG A 377 66.71 29.94 -15.43
C ARG A 377 66.72 29.43 -13.98
N GLY A 378 65.62 28.85 -13.52
CA GLY A 378 65.45 28.27 -12.18
C GLY A 378 64.99 29.26 -11.11
N TYR A 379 64.48 30.45 -11.48
CA TYR A 379 63.90 31.37 -10.50
C TYR A 379 62.47 30.95 -10.17
N VAL A 380 62.13 30.91 -8.88
CA VAL A 380 60.78 30.63 -8.41
C VAL A 380 60.03 31.94 -8.22
N TRP A 381 59.00 32.17 -9.01
CA TRP A 381 58.10 33.31 -8.89
C TRP A 381 56.90 32.96 -8.02
N ILE A 382 56.60 33.84 -7.06
CA ILE A 382 55.54 33.66 -6.06
C ILE A 382 54.63 34.88 -6.10
N GLY A 383 53.38 34.67 -6.52
CA GLY A 383 52.34 35.69 -6.47
C GLY A 383 51.71 35.77 -5.08
N LEU A 384 51.76 36.95 -4.46
CA LEU A 384 51.10 37.26 -3.20
C LEU A 384 50.08 38.39 -3.42
N PRO A 385 49.04 38.51 -2.58
CA PRO A 385 48.21 39.71 -2.56
C PRO A 385 49.08 40.99 -2.48
N GLU A 386 48.87 41.88 -3.46
CA GLU A 386 49.56 43.13 -3.76
C GLU A 386 51.08 43.07 -4.02
N SER A 387 51.70 41.89 -4.04
CA SER A 387 53.15 41.81 -4.28
C SER A 387 53.58 40.56 -5.04
N LEU A 388 54.66 40.70 -5.79
CA LEU A 388 55.32 39.63 -6.49
C LEU A 388 56.67 39.36 -5.83
N VAL A 389 56.99 38.10 -5.59
CA VAL A 389 58.29 37.68 -5.05
C VAL A 389 59.00 36.79 -6.06
N ARG A 390 60.28 37.04 -6.29
CA ARG A 390 61.19 36.15 -7.00
C ARG A 390 62.17 35.57 -6.01
N TYR A 391 62.30 34.26 -6.00
CA TYR A 391 63.22 33.52 -5.17
C TYR A 391 64.24 32.78 -6.04
N ASP A 392 65.52 32.82 -5.65
CA ASP A 392 66.58 32.07 -6.30
C ASP A 392 66.99 30.88 -5.40
N PRO A 393 66.64 29.63 -5.77
CA PRO A 393 66.96 28.45 -4.98
C PRO A 393 68.46 28.24 -4.74
N ARG A 394 69.33 28.75 -5.63
CA ARG A 394 70.79 28.54 -5.56
C ARG A 394 71.44 29.46 -4.52
N THR A 395 71.02 30.73 -4.50
CA THR A 395 71.55 31.73 -3.57
C THR A 395 70.71 31.88 -2.30
N ARG A 396 69.50 31.29 -2.29
CA ARG A 396 68.45 31.43 -1.26
C ARG A 396 68.05 32.89 -1.00
N GLN A 397 68.26 33.78 -1.98
CA GLN A 397 67.84 35.18 -1.90
C GLN A 397 66.47 35.38 -2.53
N SER A 398 65.70 36.34 -2.00
CA SER A 398 64.42 36.77 -2.58
C SER A 398 64.41 38.26 -2.86
N LYS A 399 63.67 38.66 -3.91
CA LYS A 399 63.36 40.05 -4.24
C LYS A 399 61.84 40.20 -4.33
N ARG A 400 61.33 41.37 -3.94
CA ARG A 400 59.90 41.66 -3.89
C ARG A 400 59.58 42.95 -4.63
N TRP A 401 58.48 42.96 -5.38
CA TRP A 401 57.93 44.12 -6.06
C TRP A 401 56.47 44.34 -5.67
N PRO A 402 56.02 45.58 -5.46
CA PRO A 402 54.60 45.88 -5.35
C PRO A 402 53.90 45.68 -6.71
N LEU A 403 52.67 45.16 -6.68
CA LEU A 403 51.82 44.98 -7.88
C LEU A 403 50.90 46.19 -8.12
N SER A 404 50.56 46.93 -7.07
CA SER A 404 49.87 48.22 -7.16
C SER A 404 50.58 49.27 -6.29
N THR A 405 50.47 50.53 -6.69
CA THR A 405 50.87 51.69 -5.90
C THR A 405 49.79 52.13 -4.91
N GLU A 406 48.54 51.71 -5.12
CA GLU A 406 47.40 52.01 -4.24
C GLU A 406 47.25 50.91 -3.18
N HIS A 407 47.05 51.31 -1.93
CA HIS A 407 46.73 50.38 -0.84
C HIS A 407 45.21 50.18 -0.80
N TYR A 408 44.76 48.96 -1.04
CA TYR A 408 43.34 48.62 -1.01
C TYR A 408 42.95 48.02 0.34
N VAL A 409 41.67 48.16 0.71
CA VAL A 409 41.09 47.46 1.86
C VAL A 409 41.08 45.95 1.55
N GLU A 410 41.13 45.10 2.57
CA GLU A 410 41.28 43.64 2.41
C GLU A 410 40.25 43.00 1.44
N ALA A 411 39.03 43.53 1.39
CA ALA A 411 37.96 43.09 0.48
C ALA A 411 38.18 43.45 -1.00
N ASP A 412 39.05 44.43 -1.28
CA ASP A 412 39.34 44.97 -2.62
C ASP A 412 40.83 44.84 -3.02
N MET A 413 41.60 44.01 -2.31
CA MET A 413 43.02 43.81 -2.60
C MET A 413 43.27 43.31 -4.03
N VAL A 414 44.31 43.88 -4.64
CA VAL A 414 44.84 43.41 -5.93
C VAL A 414 45.53 42.07 -5.73
N THR A 415 45.04 41.03 -6.40
CA THR A 415 45.59 39.67 -6.33
C THR A 415 46.13 39.21 -7.68
N PRO A 416 47.33 38.59 -7.71
CA PRO A 416 47.85 37.93 -8.92
C PRO A 416 47.14 36.59 -9.12
N ASP A 417 46.02 36.64 -9.84
CA ASP A 417 45.12 35.51 -10.03
C ASP A 417 45.57 34.58 -11.15
N LEU A 418 46.40 35.02 -12.10
CA LEU A 418 47.03 34.13 -13.07
C LEU A 418 48.46 34.57 -13.33
N MET A 419 49.36 33.61 -13.52
CA MET A 419 50.75 33.88 -13.86
C MET A 419 51.25 32.86 -14.87
N ALA A 420 51.93 33.33 -15.91
CA ALA A 420 52.54 32.48 -16.92
C ALA A 420 53.77 33.15 -17.55
N LEU A 421 54.64 32.34 -18.14
CA LEU A 421 55.77 32.83 -18.92
C LEU A 421 55.47 32.68 -20.40
N ASP A 422 55.76 33.73 -21.17
CA ASP A 422 55.69 33.66 -22.63
C ASP A 422 56.94 33.00 -23.23
N ALA A 423 56.96 32.87 -24.57
CA ALA A 423 58.09 32.30 -25.31
C ALA A 423 59.41 33.07 -25.14
N ARG A 424 59.38 34.32 -24.64
CA ARG A 424 60.56 35.16 -24.37
C ARG A 424 60.94 35.16 -22.88
N SER A 425 60.32 34.29 -22.08
CA SER A 425 60.46 34.26 -20.61
C SER A 425 60.03 35.55 -19.91
N GLN A 426 59.13 36.33 -20.53
CA GLN A 426 58.48 37.45 -19.86
C GLN A 426 57.32 36.93 -19.02
N LEU A 427 57.18 37.50 -17.82
CA LEU A 427 56.18 37.11 -16.84
C LEU A 427 54.90 37.90 -17.06
N TRP A 428 53.85 37.19 -17.49
CA TRP A 428 52.49 37.70 -17.59
C TRP A 428 51.76 37.45 -16.27
N ILE A 429 51.16 38.49 -15.73
CA ILE A 429 50.45 38.46 -14.44
C ILE A 429 49.08 39.07 -14.67
N PHE A 430 48.02 38.27 -14.51
CA PHE A 430 46.66 38.79 -14.44
C PHE A 430 46.37 39.24 -13.01
N LEU A 431 46.00 40.50 -12.87
CA LEU A 431 45.63 41.15 -11.63
C LEU A 431 44.11 41.36 -11.64
N ASN A 432 43.42 40.87 -10.61
CA ASN A 432 41.99 41.12 -10.48
C ASN A 432 41.71 42.64 -10.56
N LYS A 433 40.67 43.05 -11.28
CA LYS A 433 40.23 44.45 -11.44
C LYS A 433 41.20 45.40 -12.18
N MET A 434 42.48 45.04 -12.37
CA MET A 434 43.48 45.91 -13.03
C MET A 434 43.90 45.42 -14.42
N GLY A 435 43.68 44.13 -14.76
CA GLY A 435 44.06 43.57 -16.06
C GLY A 435 45.42 42.87 -16.02
N PHE A 436 46.28 43.05 -17.03
CA PHE A 436 47.57 42.36 -17.11
C PHE A 436 48.78 43.26 -16.83
N GLN A 437 49.77 42.74 -16.11
CA GLN A 437 51.13 43.25 -16.09
C GLN A 437 52.09 42.26 -16.76
N ILE A 438 52.97 42.76 -17.61
CA ILE A 438 54.05 42.00 -18.23
C ILE A 438 55.36 42.50 -17.65
N ARG A 439 56.18 41.59 -17.13
CA ARG A 439 57.46 41.89 -16.49
C ARG A 439 58.60 41.10 -17.11
N ASP A 440 59.80 41.66 -17.08
CA ASP A 440 61.01 40.91 -17.44
C ASP A 440 61.37 39.91 -16.34
N GLU A 441 62.37 39.07 -16.60
CA GLU A 441 62.82 38.06 -15.65
C GLU A 441 63.55 38.68 -14.43
N GLU A 442 63.93 39.96 -14.52
CA GLU A 442 64.45 40.77 -13.43
C GLU A 442 63.35 41.46 -12.61
N GLY A 443 62.07 41.27 -12.97
CA GLY A 443 60.88 41.79 -12.29
C GLY A 443 60.51 43.22 -12.66
N ARG A 444 61.19 43.83 -13.64
CA ARG A 444 60.88 45.18 -14.12
C ARG A 444 59.60 45.15 -14.94
N LEU A 445 58.73 46.14 -14.72
CA LEU A 445 57.50 46.30 -15.49
C LEU A 445 57.82 46.70 -16.93
N ILE A 446 57.41 45.87 -17.88
CA ILE A 446 57.53 46.11 -19.33
C ILE A 446 56.27 46.81 -19.83
N ARG A 447 55.11 46.28 -19.44
CA ARG A 447 53.81 46.73 -19.94
C ARG A 447 52.70 46.49 -18.92
N GLU A 448 51.72 47.38 -18.94
CA GLU A 448 50.44 47.21 -18.25
C GLU A 448 49.30 47.28 -19.28
N MET A 449 48.28 46.46 -19.10
CA MET A 449 47.11 46.36 -19.97
C MET A 449 45.86 46.41 -19.11
N GLU A 450 45.14 47.51 -19.21
CA GLU A 450 43.95 47.78 -18.40
C GLU A 450 42.81 46.82 -18.75
N GLN A 451 42.05 46.41 -17.73
CA GLN A 451 40.80 45.67 -17.91
C GLN A 451 39.77 46.51 -18.69
N GLY A 452 39.02 45.87 -19.60
CA GLY A 452 38.11 46.56 -20.53
C GLY A 452 38.76 47.00 -21.84
N LYS A 453 40.10 46.95 -21.95
CA LYS A 453 40.87 47.28 -23.18
C LYS A 453 41.59 46.03 -23.70
N HIS A 454 42.17 46.11 -24.89
CA HIS A 454 42.99 45.03 -25.46
C HIS A 454 42.26 43.67 -25.56
N GLY A 455 40.94 43.68 -25.83
CA GLY A 455 40.13 42.45 -25.88
C GLY A 455 39.87 41.80 -24.51
N LEU A 456 40.33 42.41 -23.41
CA LEU A 456 40.02 41.99 -22.06
C LEU A 456 38.64 42.55 -21.69
N ASP A 457 37.61 41.74 -21.83
CA ASP A 457 36.29 42.06 -21.33
C ASP A 457 36.25 42.00 -19.78
N ASN A 458 35.11 42.39 -19.19
CA ASN A 458 34.92 42.31 -17.73
C ASN A 458 34.65 40.86 -17.26
N SER A 459 35.19 39.87 -17.98
CA SER A 459 35.03 38.45 -17.72
C SER A 459 35.95 37.97 -16.58
N SER A 460 35.59 36.85 -15.97
CA SER A 460 36.51 36.16 -15.04
C SER A 460 37.45 35.27 -15.83
N ALA A 461 38.75 35.41 -15.60
CA ALA A 461 39.78 34.56 -16.18
C ALA A 461 40.08 33.37 -15.25
N TYR A 462 40.26 32.19 -15.83
CA TYR A 462 40.43 30.94 -15.09
C TYR A 462 41.77 30.23 -15.35
N ASP A 463 42.32 30.34 -16.55
CA ASP A 463 43.62 29.73 -16.90
C ASP A 463 44.36 30.61 -17.90
N LEU A 464 45.69 30.68 -17.78
CA LEU A 464 46.57 31.46 -18.64
C LEU A 464 47.83 30.65 -18.92
N ARG A 465 48.09 30.34 -20.18
CA ARG A 465 49.25 29.50 -20.57
C ARG A 465 49.77 29.89 -21.94
N LEU A 466 51.03 29.55 -22.19
CA LEU A 466 51.62 29.63 -23.52
C LEU A 466 50.96 28.56 -24.41
N GLY A 467 50.30 29.00 -25.48
CA GLY A 467 49.64 28.15 -26.45
C GLY A 467 50.59 27.57 -27.50
N PRO A 468 50.09 26.65 -28.35
CA PRO A 468 50.87 25.96 -29.37
C PRO A 468 51.35 26.88 -30.51
N ASP A 469 50.75 28.06 -30.67
CA ASP A 469 51.15 29.13 -31.60
C ASP A 469 52.25 30.06 -31.04
N GLY A 470 52.72 29.78 -29.82
CA GLY A 470 53.70 30.61 -29.12
C GLY A 470 53.12 31.92 -28.57
N GLN A 471 51.79 32.08 -28.56
CA GLN A 471 51.10 33.22 -27.95
C GLN A 471 50.46 32.83 -26.62
N MET A 472 50.14 33.84 -25.80
CA MET A 472 49.44 33.60 -24.54
C MET A 472 47.97 33.30 -24.80
N TRP A 473 47.48 32.18 -24.28
CA TRP A 473 46.09 31.76 -24.35
C TRP A 473 45.42 31.99 -23.00
N LEU A 474 44.22 32.57 -23.03
CA LEU A 474 43.42 32.96 -21.88
C LEU A 474 42.07 32.23 -21.93
N ALA A 475 41.79 31.42 -20.91
CA ALA A 475 40.49 30.81 -20.70
C ALA A 475 39.67 31.68 -19.74
N SER A 476 38.45 32.04 -20.13
CA SER A 476 37.58 32.95 -19.38
C SER A 476 36.10 32.54 -19.43
N THR A 477 35.23 33.34 -18.80
CA THR A 477 33.76 33.16 -18.92
C THR A 477 33.23 33.34 -20.33
N THR A 478 33.95 34.05 -21.21
CA THR A 478 33.54 34.34 -22.60
C THR A 478 34.15 33.41 -23.64
N GLY A 479 34.98 32.45 -23.20
CA GLY A 479 35.53 31.38 -24.03
C GLY A 479 37.04 31.32 -23.97
N LEU A 480 37.66 30.86 -25.06
CA LEU A 480 39.10 30.73 -25.19
C LEU A 480 39.62 31.79 -26.17
N GLN A 481 40.53 32.62 -25.69
CA GLN A 481 41.16 33.68 -26.45
C GLN A 481 42.67 33.45 -26.53
N HIS A 482 43.31 34.01 -27.54
CA HIS A 482 44.76 34.09 -27.62
C HIS A 482 45.20 35.52 -27.89
N TRP A 483 46.40 35.87 -27.43
CA TRP A 483 47.00 37.16 -27.70
C TRP A 483 47.37 37.27 -29.18
N ASP A 484 46.87 38.31 -29.87
CA ASP A 484 47.32 38.67 -31.20
C ASP A 484 48.17 39.97 -31.13
N PRO A 485 49.50 39.87 -31.32
CA PRO A 485 50.38 41.03 -31.32
C PRO A 485 50.05 42.08 -32.40
N LYS A 486 49.37 41.70 -33.49
CA LYS A 486 49.00 42.63 -34.57
C LYS A 486 47.75 43.42 -34.23
N ALA A 487 46.74 42.76 -33.65
CA ALA A 487 45.54 43.41 -33.17
C ALA A 487 45.74 44.14 -31.82
N ASP A 488 46.85 43.86 -31.14
CA ASP A 488 47.15 44.33 -29.78
C ASP A 488 46.01 44.02 -28.79
N ALA A 489 45.42 42.83 -28.96
CA ALA A 489 44.26 42.39 -28.21
C ALA A 489 44.22 40.86 -28.07
N PHE A 490 43.53 40.38 -27.01
CA PHE A 490 43.05 39.01 -26.94
C PHE A 490 41.91 38.82 -27.93
N VAL A 491 42.07 37.87 -28.85
CA VAL A 491 41.08 37.53 -29.88
C VAL A 491 40.61 36.10 -29.69
N MET A 492 39.34 35.83 -30.02
CA MET A 492 38.76 34.49 -29.87
C MET A 492 39.51 33.46 -30.72
N VAL A 493 39.87 32.33 -30.12
CA VAL A 493 40.42 31.19 -30.85
C VAL A 493 39.33 30.60 -31.74
N GLN A 494 39.56 30.55 -33.05
CA GLN A 494 38.56 30.04 -33.98
C GLN A 494 38.25 28.56 -33.72
N GLY A 495 36.96 28.20 -33.67
CA GLY A 495 36.50 26.84 -33.41
C GLY A 495 36.49 26.42 -31.93
N ALA A 496 36.98 27.28 -31.02
CA ALA A 496 36.86 27.06 -29.58
C ALA A 496 35.40 27.21 -29.11
N PRO A 497 35.01 26.59 -27.98
CA PRO A 497 33.74 26.88 -27.32
C PRO A 497 33.65 28.36 -26.91
N SER A 498 32.48 28.96 -27.15
CA SER A 498 32.12 30.30 -26.68
C SER A 498 31.56 30.33 -25.25
N SER A 499 31.34 29.17 -24.64
CA SER A 499 30.97 29.01 -23.24
C SER A 499 32.17 29.20 -22.32
N THR A 500 31.92 29.28 -21.00
CA THR A 500 32.98 29.39 -20.00
C THR A 500 33.96 28.21 -20.08
N ASN A 501 35.24 28.54 -20.25
CA ASN A 501 36.33 27.58 -20.28
C ASN A 501 37.13 27.73 -18.98
N TYR A 502 37.19 26.68 -18.18
CA TYR A 502 37.82 26.74 -16.85
C TYR A 502 39.30 26.37 -16.88
N VAL A 503 39.68 25.38 -17.69
CA VAL A 503 41.06 24.88 -17.77
C VAL A 503 41.40 24.49 -19.20
N VAL A 504 42.65 24.71 -19.60
CA VAL A 504 43.15 24.35 -20.94
C VAL A 504 44.51 23.65 -20.86
N ARG A 505 44.67 22.51 -21.55
CA ARG A 505 45.97 21.82 -21.66
C ARG A 505 46.31 21.46 -23.09
N PHE A 506 47.58 21.61 -23.41
CA PHE A 506 48.15 21.31 -24.71
C PHE A 506 49.00 20.05 -24.60
N THR A 507 48.98 19.24 -25.64
CA THR A 507 49.82 18.05 -25.78
C THR A 507 50.75 18.23 -26.98
N ASP A 508 51.88 17.52 -27.00
CA ASP A 508 52.88 17.61 -28.07
C ASP A 508 52.33 17.18 -29.45
N SER A 509 51.21 16.44 -29.48
CA SER A 509 50.54 16.02 -30.71
C SER A 509 49.63 17.09 -31.32
N GLY A 510 49.57 18.29 -30.73
CA GLY A 510 48.67 19.37 -31.16
C GLY A 510 47.23 19.21 -30.68
N VAL A 511 46.96 18.23 -29.81
CA VAL A 511 45.64 18.08 -29.18
C VAL A 511 45.51 19.06 -28.00
N VAL A 512 44.41 19.79 -28.00
CA VAL A 512 44.01 20.76 -26.98
C VAL A 512 42.83 20.21 -26.19
N TRP A 513 43.02 20.07 -24.89
CA TRP A 513 41.97 19.70 -23.95
C TRP A 513 41.37 20.95 -23.32
N ILE A 514 40.05 21.06 -23.33
CA ILE A 514 39.31 22.18 -22.75
C ILE A 514 38.30 21.62 -21.76
N GLY A 515 38.40 22.03 -20.49
CA GLY A 515 37.46 21.68 -19.44
C GLY A 515 36.36 22.73 -19.31
N LEU A 516 35.10 22.29 -19.42
CA LEU A 516 33.90 23.10 -19.27
C LEU A 516 33.06 22.60 -18.09
N MET A 517 31.93 23.26 -17.81
CA MET A 517 30.99 22.79 -16.78
C MET A 517 30.37 21.45 -17.21
N GLY A 518 30.72 20.37 -16.51
CA GLY A 518 30.14 19.05 -16.73
C GLY A 518 30.63 18.30 -17.97
N GLU A 519 31.67 18.79 -18.63
CA GLU A 519 32.25 18.11 -19.79
C GLU A 519 33.73 18.45 -19.99
N LEU A 520 34.44 17.54 -20.64
CA LEU A 520 35.80 17.68 -21.09
C LEU A 520 35.83 17.45 -22.61
N ARG A 521 36.33 18.43 -23.36
CA ARG A 521 36.35 18.38 -24.83
C ARG A 521 37.78 18.35 -25.37
N ARG A 522 37.98 17.59 -26.44
CA ARG A 522 39.25 17.54 -27.16
C ARG A 522 39.12 18.19 -28.52
N TYR A 523 40.16 18.92 -28.88
CA TYR A 523 40.28 19.60 -30.16
C TYR A 523 41.65 19.33 -30.76
N LEU A 524 41.74 19.30 -32.09
CA LEU A 524 43.00 19.35 -32.81
C LEU A 524 43.28 20.79 -33.24
N TRP A 525 44.46 21.30 -32.91
CA TRP A 525 44.93 22.59 -33.40
C TRP A 525 45.70 22.40 -34.72
N ASP A 526 45.23 23.05 -35.79
CA ASP A 526 45.87 22.96 -37.13
C ASP A 526 46.85 24.12 -37.42
N GLY A 527 47.09 24.99 -36.43
CA GLY A 527 47.87 26.22 -36.59
C GLY A 527 47.02 27.48 -36.73
N THR A 528 45.72 27.34 -37.02
CA THR A 528 44.81 28.48 -37.22
C THR A 528 43.47 28.34 -36.50
N ARG A 529 42.94 27.11 -36.39
CA ARG A 529 41.65 26.83 -35.75
C ARG A 529 41.68 25.53 -34.95
N LEU A 530 40.76 25.45 -34.00
CA LEU A 530 40.44 24.23 -33.27
C LEU A 530 39.36 23.44 -34.02
N THR A 531 39.67 22.19 -34.33
CA THR A 531 38.70 21.21 -34.87
C THR A 531 38.30 20.26 -33.76
N HIS A 532 37.01 20.19 -33.44
CA HIS A 532 36.48 19.31 -32.39
C HIS A 532 36.74 17.84 -32.73
N LEU A 533 37.27 17.07 -31.77
CA LEU A 533 37.53 15.64 -31.91
C LEU A 533 36.44 14.83 -31.22
N ASP A 534 36.25 15.06 -29.92
CA ASP A 534 35.19 14.44 -29.14
C ASP A 534 34.88 15.20 -27.84
N THR A 535 33.80 14.76 -27.20
CA THR A 535 33.32 15.27 -25.92
C THR A 535 33.12 14.10 -24.97
N ILE A 536 33.56 14.29 -23.74
CA ILE A 536 33.31 13.41 -22.61
C ILE A 536 32.47 14.21 -21.62
N GLY A 537 31.19 13.86 -21.51
CA GLY A 537 30.20 14.58 -20.71
C GLY A 537 29.32 13.65 -19.89
N GLY A 538 28.13 14.10 -19.52
CA GLY A 538 27.20 13.32 -18.69
C GLY A 538 26.83 11.94 -19.25
N ALA A 539 26.87 11.76 -20.58
CA ALA A 539 26.62 10.46 -21.22
C ALA A 539 27.73 9.42 -20.94
N GLN A 540 28.90 9.85 -20.45
CA GLN A 540 30.01 9.01 -20.01
C GLN A 540 30.22 9.10 -18.49
N ASP A 541 29.18 9.48 -17.74
CA ASP A 541 29.22 9.70 -16.29
C ASP A 541 30.18 10.80 -15.82
N PHE A 542 30.55 11.73 -16.71
CA PHE A 542 31.29 12.92 -16.27
C PHE A 542 30.39 13.79 -15.38
N PRO A 543 30.81 14.12 -14.15
CA PRO A 543 29.97 14.83 -13.20
C PRO A 543 29.75 16.29 -13.63
N MET A 544 28.56 16.83 -13.36
CA MET A 544 28.24 18.24 -13.61
C MET A 544 28.96 19.17 -12.61
N VAL A 545 30.26 19.35 -12.82
CA VAL A 545 31.16 20.18 -12.01
C VAL A 545 32.10 20.98 -12.90
N ALA A 546 32.56 22.13 -12.40
CA ALA A 546 33.62 22.89 -13.03
C ALA A 546 34.99 22.28 -12.66
N PRO A 547 35.84 21.98 -13.65
CA PRO A 547 37.20 21.53 -13.39
C PRO A 547 38.04 22.69 -12.88
N ASN A 548 38.83 22.47 -11.82
CA ASN A 548 39.71 23.48 -11.23
C ASN A 548 41.22 23.18 -11.45
N GLY A 549 41.51 22.08 -12.13
CA GLY A 549 42.84 21.69 -12.56
C GLY A 549 42.74 20.57 -13.59
N LEU A 550 43.72 20.53 -14.50
CA LEU A 550 43.82 19.53 -15.56
C LEU A 550 45.29 19.20 -15.78
N VAL A 551 45.61 17.92 -15.91
CA VAL A 551 46.92 17.40 -16.31
C VAL A 551 46.65 16.30 -17.33
N VAL A 552 47.50 16.19 -18.36
CA VAL A 552 47.43 15.08 -19.31
C VAL A 552 48.75 14.33 -19.18
N ASP A 553 48.69 13.04 -18.82
CA ASP A 553 49.89 12.24 -18.65
C ASP A 553 50.50 11.81 -19.99
N ALA A 554 51.66 11.15 -19.92
CA ALA A 554 52.39 10.68 -21.10
C ALA A 554 51.61 9.64 -21.93
N ALA A 555 50.61 8.97 -21.35
CA ALA A 555 49.74 8.04 -22.07
C ALA A 555 48.54 8.75 -22.73
N GLY A 556 48.41 10.07 -22.55
CA GLY A 556 47.31 10.87 -23.06
C GLY A 556 46.04 10.81 -22.18
N VAL A 557 46.12 10.22 -20.99
CA VAL A 557 45.00 10.18 -20.04
C VAL A 557 44.91 11.52 -19.32
N ALA A 558 43.70 12.07 -19.26
CA ALA A 558 43.44 13.33 -18.58
C ALA A 558 43.08 13.10 -17.11
N TRP A 559 43.75 13.85 -16.23
CA TRP A 559 43.52 13.90 -14.80
C TRP A 559 42.97 15.28 -14.45
N VAL A 560 41.76 15.31 -13.91
CA VAL A 560 41.00 16.53 -13.67
C VAL A 560 40.70 16.65 -12.19
N SER A 561 41.08 17.75 -11.56
CA SER A 561 40.68 18.04 -10.18
C SER A 561 39.36 18.82 -10.17
N SER A 562 38.53 18.55 -9.16
CA SER A 562 37.23 19.18 -9.01
C SER A 562 36.78 19.22 -7.55
N ALA A 563 35.63 19.85 -7.29
CA ALA A 563 34.94 19.78 -6.00
C ALA A 563 34.36 18.38 -5.67
N ARG A 564 34.36 17.44 -6.62
CA ARG A 564 33.85 16.06 -6.44
C ARG A 564 34.95 15.00 -6.45
N GLY A 565 36.21 15.39 -6.32
CA GLY A 565 37.36 14.49 -6.32
C GLY A 565 38.23 14.64 -7.55
N LEU A 566 39.09 13.63 -7.73
CA LEU A 566 40.02 13.52 -8.84
C LEU A 566 39.40 12.64 -9.94
N ILE A 567 39.25 13.17 -11.14
CA ILE A 567 38.58 12.49 -12.25
C ILE A 567 39.66 12.06 -13.25
N ARG A 568 39.75 10.76 -13.51
CA ARG A 568 40.56 10.18 -14.58
C ARG A 568 39.69 9.94 -15.80
N VAL A 569 40.15 10.44 -16.93
CA VAL A 569 39.45 10.36 -18.20
C VAL A 569 40.37 9.72 -19.24
N ASP A 570 40.05 8.49 -19.63
CA ASP A 570 40.77 7.80 -20.69
C ASP A 570 40.10 8.12 -22.04
N PRO A 571 40.79 8.84 -22.95
CA PRO A 571 40.21 9.21 -24.23
C PRO A 571 39.97 8.02 -25.18
N ALA A 572 40.72 6.92 -25.05
CA ALA A 572 40.61 5.80 -25.97
C ALA A 572 39.36 4.96 -25.67
N SER A 573 39.13 4.67 -24.39
CA SER A 573 37.94 3.94 -23.92
C SER A 573 36.74 4.85 -23.63
N LYS A 574 36.95 6.18 -23.56
CA LYS A 574 36.00 7.18 -23.05
C LYS A 574 35.51 6.91 -21.63
N MET A 575 36.26 6.12 -20.88
CA MET A 575 35.94 5.77 -19.50
C MET A 575 36.29 6.92 -18.56
N VAL A 576 35.34 7.27 -17.71
CA VAL A 576 35.49 8.25 -16.64
C VAL A 576 35.51 7.52 -15.30
N ARG A 577 36.56 7.74 -14.51
CA ARG A 577 36.66 7.22 -13.13
C ARG A 577 36.89 8.38 -12.17
N ILE A 578 36.01 8.52 -11.19
CA ILE A 578 36.09 9.55 -10.16
C ILE A 578 36.68 8.92 -8.90
N TYR A 579 37.82 9.39 -8.43
CA TYR A 579 38.44 8.99 -7.16
C TYR A 579 37.99 9.93 -6.04
N GLY A 580 37.56 9.35 -4.92
CA GLY A 580 37.07 10.06 -3.73
C GLY A 580 37.75 9.60 -2.44
N VAL A 581 37.14 9.94 -1.29
CA VAL A 581 37.67 9.58 0.04
C VAL A 581 37.72 8.06 0.24
N HIS A 582 36.76 7.35 -0.32
CA HIS A 582 36.72 5.88 -0.30
C HIS A 582 37.86 5.22 -1.08
N ASP A 583 38.41 5.92 -2.09
CA ASP A 583 39.56 5.45 -2.87
C ASP A 583 40.91 5.73 -2.16
N GLY A 584 40.87 6.30 -0.95
CA GLY A 584 42.05 6.64 -0.16
C GLY A 584 42.47 8.10 -0.21
N LEU A 585 41.68 8.98 -0.86
CA LEU A 585 41.93 10.42 -0.77
C LEU A 585 41.59 10.95 0.63
N PRO A 586 42.36 11.91 1.16
CA PRO A 586 42.10 12.47 2.50
C PRO A 586 40.87 13.38 2.51
N ASN A 587 40.57 14.01 1.37
CA ASN A 587 39.44 14.91 1.18
C ASN A 587 38.87 14.74 -0.24
N GLN A 588 37.58 15.03 -0.40
CA GLN A 588 36.94 15.00 -1.72
C GLN A 588 37.22 16.27 -2.53
N GLU A 589 37.44 17.41 -1.89
CA GLU A 589 37.71 18.67 -2.58
C GLU A 589 39.21 18.84 -2.86
N PHE A 590 39.55 19.09 -4.13
CA PHE A 590 40.87 19.54 -4.51
C PHE A 590 40.91 21.06 -4.63
N LEU A 591 42.03 21.64 -4.21
CA LEU A 591 42.28 23.07 -4.31
C LEU A 591 42.70 23.45 -5.73
N GLY A 592 42.11 24.53 -6.26
CA GLY A 592 42.50 25.06 -7.57
C GLY A 592 43.99 25.40 -7.64
N ASP A 593 44.57 25.26 -8.84
CA ASP A 593 45.96 25.65 -9.14
C ASP A 593 47.06 24.88 -8.40
N THR A 594 46.71 23.73 -7.83
CA THR A 594 47.66 22.82 -7.16
C THR A 594 47.92 21.53 -7.94
N LEU A 595 47.07 21.21 -8.93
CA LEU A 595 47.23 20.00 -9.74
C LEU A 595 48.38 20.16 -10.75
N VAL A 596 49.52 19.53 -10.47
CA VAL A 596 50.76 19.64 -11.26
C VAL A 596 51.39 18.27 -11.48
N GLN A 597 52.05 18.09 -12.63
CA GLN A 597 52.78 16.88 -12.95
C GLN A 597 54.29 17.13 -12.88
N ALA A 598 54.99 16.34 -12.07
CA ALA A 598 56.45 16.35 -12.02
C ALA A 598 57.05 15.84 -13.34
N THR A 599 58.31 16.20 -13.59
CA THR A 599 59.07 15.71 -14.75
C THR A 599 59.21 14.18 -14.80
N GLY A 600 59.16 13.52 -13.64
CA GLY A 600 59.13 12.06 -13.52
C GLY A 600 57.77 11.40 -13.81
N GLY A 601 56.73 12.18 -14.09
CA GLY A 601 55.39 11.69 -14.41
C GLY A 601 54.41 11.65 -13.24
N GLN A 602 54.89 11.70 -11.99
CA GLN A 602 54.02 11.74 -10.80
C GLN A 602 53.17 13.01 -10.77
N ILE A 603 51.95 12.90 -10.28
CA ILE A 603 51.01 14.01 -10.18
C ILE A 603 50.77 14.34 -8.72
N LEU A 604 50.75 15.63 -8.44
CA LEU A 604 50.46 16.21 -7.14
C LEU A 604 49.18 17.02 -7.23
N GLY A 605 48.30 16.90 -6.23
CA GLY A 605 47.16 17.79 -6.03
C GLY A 605 47.03 18.19 -4.56
N GLY A 606 46.75 19.47 -4.31
CA GLY A 606 46.49 19.98 -2.98
C GLY A 606 45.03 19.75 -2.56
N THR A 607 44.85 19.45 -1.30
CA THR A 607 43.55 19.25 -0.63
C THR A 607 43.53 20.06 0.67
N PRO A 608 42.35 20.28 1.29
CA PRO A 608 42.26 20.87 2.62
C PRO A 608 43.11 20.18 3.69
N ASP A 609 43.31 18.86 3.57
CA ASP A 609 43.97 18.01 4.56
C ASP A 609 45.43 17.65 4.21
N GLY A 610 46.02 18.39 3.26
CA GLY A 610 47.40 18.22 2.83
C GLY A 610 47.53 18.04 1.33
N VAL A 611 48.50 17.26 0.91
CA VAL A 611 48.82 17.05 -0.50
C VAL A 611 48.73 15.57 -0.85
N VAL A 612 48.07 15.30 -1.96
CA VAL A 612 47.98 13.97 -2.56
C VAL A 612 49.00 13.86 -3.67
N LEU A 613 49.80 12.81 -3.61
CA LEU A 613 50.81 12.45 -4.60
C LEU A 613 50.54 11.05 -5.12
N PHE A 614 50.63 10.87 -6.44
CA PHE A 614 50.40 9.58 -7.05
C PHE A 614 51.14 9.40 -8.37
N ASP A 615 51.35 8.15 -8.75
CA ASP A 615 51.90 7.78 -10.05
C ASP A 615 50.76 7.36 -11.00
N PRO A 616 50.46 8.14 -12.06
CA PRO A 616 49.38 7.81 -12.98
C PRO A 616 49.60 6.48 -13.71
N ALA A 617 50.86 6.02 -13.89
CA ALA A 617 51.16 4.76 -14.54
C ALA A 617 50.75 3.52 -13.72
N LYS A 618 50.70 3.66 -12.39
CA LYS A 618 50.24 2.64 -11.44
C LYS A 618 48.72 2.63 -11.26
N MET A 619 48.04 3.73 -11.60
CA MET A 619 46.59 3.84 -11.51
C MET A 619 45.87 3.27 -12.73
N ARG A 620 45.69 1.96 -12.72
CA ARG A 620 44.92 1.23 -13.72
C ARG A 620 43.58 0.78 -13.15
N PRO A 621 42.46 1.12 -13.80
CA PRO A 621 41.14 0.62 -13.42
C PRO A 621 41.10 -0.91 -13.42
N SER A 622 40.35 -1.50 -12.48
CA SER A 622 40.19 -2.94 -12.42
C SER A 622 39.42 -3.44 -13.63
N THR A 623 39.90 -4.52 -14.24
CA THR A 623 39.21 -5.21 -15.35
C THR A 623 38.42 -6.43 -14.87
N ARG A 624 38.36 -6.66 -13.56
CA ARG A 624 37.68 -7.83 -12.98
C ARG A 624 36.17 -7.68 -13.14
N GLN A 625 35.52 -8.75 -13.60
CA GLN A 625 34.07 -8.87 -13.60
C GLN A 625 33.64 -9.63 -12.33
N PRO A 626 33.16 -8.93 -11.28
CA PRO A 626 32.67 -9.60 -10.07
C PRO A 626 31.38 -10.39 -10.35
N PRO A 627 31.12 -11.46 -9.58
CA PRO A 627 29.89 -12.22 -9.71
C PRO A 627 28.70 -11.37 -9.24
N LEU A 628 27.63 -11.38 -10.03
CA LEU A 628 26.33 -10.82 -9.63
C LEU A 628 25.42 -11.96 -9.18
N LEU A 629 24.70 -11.74 -8.09
CA LEU A 629 23.78 -12.71 -7.51
C LEU A 629 22.39 -12.09 -7.34
N ILE A 630 21.36 -12.87 -7.66
CA ILE A 630 20.00 -12.56 -7.22
C ILE A 630 19.88 -13.11 -5.81
N GLU A 631 20.05 -12.24 -4.83
CA GLU A 631 20.07 -12.59 -3.41
C GLU A 631 18.68 -12.97 -2.91
N ARG A 632 17.65 -12.20 -3.32
CA ARG A 632 16.28 -12.44 -2.87
C ARG A 632 15.26 -12.24 -3.97
N VAL A 633 14.29 -13.14 -4.01
CA VAL A 633 13.06 -13.04 -4.79
C VAL A 633 11.90 -13.13 -3.81
N GLY A 634 11.35 -11.98 -3.44
CA GLY A 634 10.20 -11.87 -2.53
C GLY A 634 8.90 -11.63 -3.31
N VAL A 635 7.79 -12.13 -2.78
CA VAL A 635 6.45 -11.85 -3.32
C VAL A 635 5.43 -11.70 -2.20
N ARG A 636 4.44 -10.82 -2.37
CA ARG A 636 3.36 -10.65 -1.40
C ARG A 636 2.13 -11.45 -1.83
N ARG A 637 1.70 -12.40 -1.00
CA ARG A 637 0.48 -13.20 -1.18
C ARG A 637 -0.50 -12.88 -0.06
N GLY A 638 -1.50 -12.05 -0.37
CA GLY A 638 -2.39 -11.47 0.64
C GLY A 638 -1.62 -10.56 1.59
N GLU A 639 -1.70 -10.82 2.90
CA GLU A 639 -0.95 -10.06 3.92
C GLU A 639 0.46 -10.62 4.22
N ARG A 640 0.83 -11.76 3.65
CA ARG A 640 2.12 -12.41 3.92
C ARG A 640 3.14 -12.12 2.83
N GLY A 641 4.34 -11.71 3.22
CA GLY A 641 5.53 -11.74 2.36
C GLY A 641 6.10 -13.16 2.32
N LEU A 642 6.36 -13.67 1.12
CA LEU A 642 6.93 -14.99 0.87
C LEU A 642 8.28 -14.81 0.18
N ASP A 643 9.32 -15.44 0.71
CA ASP A 643 10.60 -15.59 0.03
C ASP A 643 10.54 -16.84 -0.85
N VAL A 644 10.68 -16.64 -2.16
CA VAL A 644 10.65 -17.70 -3.19
C VAL A 644 11.99 -17.84 -3.91
N THR A 645 13.08 -17.40 -3.27
CA THR A 645 14.43 -17.48 -3.81
C THR A 645 14.85 -18.93 -4.11
N GLY A 646 15.40 -19.15 -5.31
CA GLY A 646 15.89 -20.44 -5.76
C GLY A 646 14.82 -21.52 -5.97
N VAL A 647 13.54 -21.14 -6.07
CA VAL A 647 12.44 -22.05 -6.42
C VAL A 647 12.34 -22.18 -7.94
N GLU A 648 12.55 -23.40 -8.47
CA GLU A 648 12.47 -23.69 -9.90
C GLU A 648 11.52 -24.88 -10.17
N PRO A 649 10.52 -24.75 -11.07
CA PRO A 649 10.15 -23.55 -11.82
C PRO A 649 9.41 -22.51 -10.95
N LEU A 650 9.79 -21.23 -11.06
CA LEU A 650 9.12 -20.15 -10.35
C LEU A 650 7.75 -19.85 -10.99
N ARG A 651 6.68 -20.24 -10.30
CA ARG A 651 5.28 -20.01 -10.72
C ARG A 651 4.57 -19.13 -9.70
N LEU A 652 4.18 -17.94 -10.14
CA LEU A 652 3.46 -16.95 -9.36
C LEU A 652 1.96 -17.05 -9.65
N GLN A 653 1.13 -16.77 -8.65
CA GLN A 653 -0.33 -16.78 -8.75
C GLN A 653 -0.86 -15.41 -9.18
N ASP A 654 -2.08 -15.36 -9.73
CA ASP A 654 -2.73 -14.09 -10.14
C ASP A 654 -2.90 -13.08 -8.98
N GLY A 655 -3.08 -13.59 -7.76
CA GLY A 655 -3.18 -12.76 -6.55
C GLY A 655 -1.84 -12.32 -5.96
N ASP A 656 -0.73 -12.83 -6.47
CA ASP A 656 0.60 -12.46 -6.00
C ASP A 656 0.95 -11.04 -6.50
N ARG A 657 1.40 -10.18 -5.59
CA ARG A 657 1.76 -8.79 -5.86
C ARG A 657 3.16 -8.50 -5.37
N ASP A 658 3.67 -7.32 -5.73
CA ASP A 658 4.92 -6.78 -5.17
C ASP A 658 6.09 -7.77 -5.30
N LEU A 659 6.32 -8.25 -6.53
CA LEU A 659 7.49 -9.08 -6.82
C LEU A 659 8.75 -8.22 -6.61
N HIS A 660 9.47 -8.50 -5.53
CA HIS A 660 10.64 -7.75 -5.09
C HIS A 660 11.90 -8.57 -5.36
N ILE A 661 12.76 -8.03 -6.21
CA ILE A 661 14.01 -8.65 -6.61
C ILE A 661 15.15 -7.85 -5.98
N VAL A 662 16.00 -8.54 -5.23
CA VAL A 662 17.19 -7.98 -4.61
C VAL A 662 18.39 -8.65 -5.27
N ALA A 663 19.19 -7.84 -5.96
CA ALA A 663 20.45 -8.26 -6.55
C ALA A 663 21.62 -7.64 -5.76
N ARG A 664 22.67 -8.41 -5.58
CA ARG A 664 23.91 -7.97 -4.93
C ARG A 664 25.10 -8.45 -5.73
N MET A 665 26.07 -7.57 -5.85
CA MET A 665 27.37 -7.83 -6.42
C MET A 665 28.38 -7.65 -5.29
N PRO A 666 28.72 -8.73 -4.57
CA PRO A 666 29.61 -8.62 -3.43
C PRO A 666 30.99 -8.12 -3.89
N THR A 667 31.29 -6.89 -3.49
CA THR A 667 32.56 -6.20 -3.76
C THR A 667 32.89 -5.33 -2.56
N PHE A 668 34.14 -5.36 -2.12
CA PHE A 668 34.64 -4.63 -0.97
C PHE A 668 35.34 -3.35 -1.36
N THR A 669 35.72 -3.22 -2.64
CA THR A 669 36.44 -2.04 -3.12
C THR A 669 35.59 -0.78 -3.08
N HIS A 670 34.33 -0.76 -3.55
CA HIS A 670 33.47 0.43 -3.52
C HIS A 670 31.97 0.10 -3.71
N SER A 671 31.31 -0.47 -2.71
CA SER A 671 29.92 -0.93 -2.83
C SER A 671 28.91 0.19 -3.13
N GLU A 672 29.11 1.41 -2.62
CA GLU A 672 28.19 2.55 -2.84
C GLU A 672 28.21 3.12 -4.27
N SER A 673 29.33 2.93 -4.97
CA SER A 673 29.50 3.37 -6.36
C SER A 673 29.02 2.33 -7.38
N THR A 674 28.67 1.13 -6.91
CA THR A 674 28.12 0.08 -7.76
C THR A 674 26.73 0.51 -8.24
N SER A 675 26.43 0.30 -9.52
CA SER A 675 25.08 0.56 -10.05
C SER A 675 24.47 -0.69 -10.65
N TYR A 676 23.18 -0.91 -10.47
CA TYR A 676 22.48 -2.07 -11.00
C TYR A 676 21.45 -1.67 -12.04
N ARG A 677 21.25 -2.53 -13.02
CA ARG A 677 20.18 -2.40 -14.01
C ARG A 677 19.42 -3.69 -14.20
N PHE A 678 18.15 -3.54 -14.53
CA PHE A 678 17.23 -4.65 -14.69
C PHE A 678 16.45 -4.50 -16.00
N ARG A 679 16.14 -5.63 -16.65
CA ARG A 679 15.27 -5.67 -17.82
C ARG A 679 14.32 -6.86 -17.74
N LEU A 680 13.03 -6.61 -17.78
CA LEU A 680 11.99 -7.62 -17.78
C LEU A 680 11.41 -7.74 -19.20
N SER A 681 11.77 -8.83 -19.89
CA SER A 681 11.34 -9.06 -21.27
C SER A 681 9.81 -9.13 -21.37
N GLY A 682 9.22 -8.33 -22.25
CA GLY A 682 7.77 -8.23 -22.45
C GLY A 682 7.05 -7.23 -21.53
N TYR A 683 7.78 -6.55 -20.64
CA TYR A 683 7.24 -5.49 -19.78
C TYR A 683 8.03 -4.19 -19.93
N ASP A 684 9.36 -4.25 -19.87
CA ASP A 684 10.22 -3.08 -20.03
C ASP A 684 10.56 -2.82 -21.51
N PRO A 685 10.60 -1.54 -21.94
CA PRO A 685 11.07 -1.19 -23.28
C PRO A 685 12.60 -1.33 -23.42
N ASP A 686 13.36 -1.04 -22.37
CA ASP A 686 14.82 -1.15 -22.31
C ASP A 686 15.29 -1.40 -20.86
N TRP A 687 16.60 -1.48 -20.63
CA TRP A 687 17.20 -1.56 -19.30
C TRP A 687 16.82 -0.38 -18.40
N ILE A 688 16.50 -0.69 -17.15
CA ILE A 688 16.20 0.32 -16.12
C ILE A 688 17.32 0.30 -15.08
N ASP A 689 18.05 1.40 -14.96
CA ASP A 689 19.05 1.62 -13.91
C ASP A 689 18.34 1.96 -12.58
N VAL A 690 18.70 1.25 -11.51
CA VAL A 690 18.16 1.44 -10.15
C VAL A 690 19.19 2.01 -9.16
N GLY A 691 20.34 2.44 -9.67
CA GLY A 691 21.45 2.95 -8.85
C GLY A 691 22.04 1.87 -7.94
N PRO A 692 22.55 2.22 -6.75
CA PRO A 692 23.30 1.31 -5.88
C PRO A 692 22.45 0.42 -4.99
N SER A 693 21.13 0.62 -4.94
CA SER A 693 20.24 -0.22 -4.10
C SER A 693 20.24 -1.67 -4.56
N GLY A 694 20.41 -1.92 -5.86
CA GLY A 694 20.30 -3.27 -6.44
C GLY A 694 18.92 -3.88 -6.27
N GLU A 695 17.88 -3.06 -6.05
CA GLU A 695 16.53 -3.53 -5.75
C GLU A 695 15.53 -3.08 -6.78
N ARG A 696 14.65 -4.00 -7.17
CA ARG A 696 13.57 -3.72 -8.12
C ARG A 696 12.26 -4.33 -7.65
N LEU A 697 11.22 -3.51 -7.62
CA LEU A 697 9.86 -3.91 -7.23
C LEU A 697 8.93 -3.86 -8.43
N PHE A 698 8.19 -4.95 -8.67
CA PHE A 698 7.13 -5.02 -9.66
C PHE A 698 5.79 -5.22 -8.94
N SER A 699 5.01 -4.13 -8.80
CA SER A 699 3.77 -4.15 -8.00
C SER A 699 2.71 -5.09 -8.56
N ARG A 700 2.51 -5.09 -9.89
CA ARG A 700 1.58 -6.00 -10.57
C ARG A 700 2.07 -6.28 -11.99
N LEU A 701 2.14 -7.57 -12.33
CA LEU A 701 2.46 -8.03 -13.67
C LEU A 701 1.22 -8.70 -14.28
N PRO A 702 0.98 -8.58 -15.60
CA PRO A 702 -0.03 -9.38 -16.30
C PRO A 702 0.33 -10.88 -16.29
N ALA A 703 -0.66 -11.75 -16.50
CA ALA A 703 -0.41 -13.17 -16.70
C ALA A 703 0.46 -13.42 -17.94
N GLY A 704 1.50 -14.24 -17.80
CA GLY A 704 2.50 -14.39 -18.86
C GLY A 704 3.76 -15.13 -18.43
N ARG A 705 4.67 -15.32 -19.38
CA ARG A 705 6.02 -15.84 -19.15
C ARG A 705 7.00 -14.68 -19.25
N TYR A 706 7.82 -14.52 -18.22
CA TYR A 706 8.78 -13.44 -18.13
C TYR A 706 10.19 -13.98 -17.98
N THR A 707 11.14 -13.24 -18.56
CA THR A 707 12.57 -13.40 -18.29
C THR A 707 13.07 -12.06 -17.77
N LEU A 708 13.48 -12.06 -16.50
CA LEU A 708 14.15 -10.93 -15.87
C LEU A 708 15.65 -11.09 -16.07
N GLU A 709 16.30 -10.05 -16.54
CA GLU A 709 17.75 -9.95 -16.66
C GLU A 709 18.26 -8.86 -15.71
N VAL A 710 19.40 -9.11 -15.08
CA VAL A 710 20.02 -8.19 -14.13
C VAL A 710 21.51 -8.09 -14.42
N GLN A 711 22.04 -6.88 -14.35
CA GLN A 711 23.48 -6.61 -14.44
C GLN A 711 23.89 -5.59 -13.37
N GLY A 712 25.09 -5.76 -12.82
CA GLY A 712 25.76 -4.78 -11.95
C GLY A 712 26.92 -4.14 -12.69
N ARG A 713 27.24 -2.90 -12.35
CA ARG A 713 28.39 -2.14 -12.86
C ARG A 713 29.26 -1.72 -11.69
N THR A 714 30.55 -2.02 -11.75
CA THR A 714 31.53 -1.60 -10.73
C THR A 714 31.83 -0.10 -10.80
N ALA A 715 32.55 0.43 -9.81
CA ALA A 715 33.08 1.79 -9.80
C ALA A 715 33.91 2.12 -11.04
N ASP A 716 34.63 1.12 -11.56
CA ASP A 716 35.49 1.21 -12.73
C ASP A 716 34.71 1.05 -14.06
N GLY A 717 33.38 1.06 -14.01
CA GLY A 717 32.53 0.98 -15.21
C GLY A 717 32.41 -0.40 -15.84
N ILE A 718 32.88 -1.45 -15.16
CA ILE A 718 32.83 -2.83 -15.66
C ILE A 718 31.48 -3.46 -15.34
N TRP A 719 30.77 -3.90 -16.38
CA TRP A 719 29.52 -4.64 -16.24
C TRP A 719 29.75 -6.12 -15.92
N SER A 720 28.92 -6.66 -15.03
CA SER A 720 28.86 -8.08 -14.71
C SER A 720 28.23 -8.88 -15.86
N ALA A 721 28.45 -10.20 -15.84
CA ALA A 721 27.62 -11.13 -16.60
C ALA A 721 26.14 -10.95 -16.26
N SER A 722 25.26 -11.09 -17.25
CA SER A 722 23.81 -10.97 -17.07
C SER A 722 23.26 -12.17 -16.31
N GLN A 723 22.61 -11.91 -15.17
CA GLN A 723 21.90 -12.93 -14.40
C GLN A 723 20.45 -12.99 -14.86
N THR A 724 19.94 -14.19 -15.11
CA THR A 724 18.59 -14.37 -15.66
C THR A 724 17.68 -15.15 -14.72
N LEU A 725 16.49 -14.62 -14.44
CA LEU A 725 15.44 -15.28 -13.69
C LEU A 725 14.21 -15.47 -14.59
N ARG A 726 13.84 -16.73 -14.82
CA ARG A 726 12.66 -17.09 -15.61
C ARG A 726 11.50 -17.44 -14.69
N PHE A 727 10.35 -16.81 -14.89
CA PHE A 727 9.15 -17.10 -14.10
C PHE A 727 7.88 -16.99 -14.93
N GLN A 728 6.82 -17.64 -14.45
CA GLN A 728 5.51 -17.61 -15.07
C GLN A 728 4.48 -17.08 -14.07
N LEU A 729 3.74 -16.05 -14.46
CA LEU A 729 2.57 -15.57 -13.74
C LEU A 729 1.34 -16.28 -14.30
N LEU A 730 0.68 -17.09 -13.47
CA LEU A 730 -0.51 -17.83 -13.86
C LEU A 730 -1.72 -16.88 -13.99
N PRO A 731 -2.60 -17.09 -14.98
CA PRO A 731 -3.83 -16.31 -15.08
C PRO A 731 -4.75 -16.60 -13.90
N ALA A 732 -5.66 -15.66 -13.63
CA ALA A 732 -6.76 -15.89 -12.69
C ALA A 732 -7.46 -17.22 -12.95
N TRP A 733 -7.91 -17.89 -11.88
CA TRP A 733 -8.45 -19.24 -11.99
C TRP A 733 -9.63 -19.33 -12.96
N TRP A 734 -10.44 -18.27 -13.13
CA TRP A 734 -11.55 -18.21 -14.09
C TRP A 734 -11.11 -18.05 -15.55
N LEU A 735 -9.89 -17.57 -15.80
CA LEU A 735 -9.26 -17.53 -17.13
C LEU A 735 -8.37 -18.74 -17.42
N SER A 736 -8.13 -19.60 -16.41
CA SER A 736 -7.42 -20.86 -16.61
C SER A 736 -8.21 -21.80 -17.53
N PRO A 737 -7.58 -22.78 -18.22
CA PRO A 737 -8.30 -23.76 -19.03
C PRO A 737 -9.41 -24.50 -18.28
N TRP A 738 -9.20 -24.77 -16.98
CA TRP A 738 -10.22 -25.39 -16.11
C TRP A 738 -11.33 -24.42 -15.74
N GLY A 739 -11.00 -23.15 -15.45
CA GLY A 739 -11.98 -22.10 -15.20
C GLY A 739 -12.83 -21.77 -16.42
N LEU A 740 -12.21 -21.70 -17.59
CA LEU A 740 -12.90 -21.56 -18.88
C LEU A 740 -13.70 -22.81 -19.22
N SER A 741 -13.22 -24.01 -18.91
CA SER A 741 -14.00 -25.24 -19.06
C SER A 741 -15.17 -25.29 -18.09
N LEU A 742 -15.00 -24.81 -16.86
CA LEU A 742 -16.07 -24.70 -15.87
C LEU A 742 -17.05 -23.60 -16.28
N LEU A 743 -16.60 -22.45 -16.76
CA LEU A 743 -17.45 -21.39 -17.29
C LEU A 743 -18.15 -21.83 -18.57
N ALA A 744 -17.50 -22.60 -19.45
CA ALA A 744 -18.10 -23.19 -20.63
C ALA A 744 -19.11 -24.28 -20.24
N LEU A 745 -18.80 -25.12 -19.25
CA LEU A 745 -19.73 -26.09 -18.69
C LEU A 745 -20.88 -25.39 -17.98
N LEU A 746 -20.64 -24.31 -17.26
CA LEU A 746 -21.64 -23.51 -16.56
C LEU A 746 -22.45 -22.70 -17.56
N THR A 747 -21.86 -22.29 -18.69
CA THR A 747 -22.54 -21.71 -19.85
C THR A 747 -23.35 -22.77 -20.58
N VAL A 748 -22.86 -24.00 -20.74
CA VAL A 748 -23.61 -25.13 -21.30
C VAL A 748 -24.68 -25.58 -20.33
N CYS A 749 -24.47 -25.53 -19.03
CA CYS A 749 -25.45 -25.79 -17.99
C CYS A 749 -26.40 -24.62 -17.84
N LEU A 750 -26.02 -23.38 -18.15
CA LEU A 750 -26.89 -22.20 -18.20
C LEU A 750 -27.65 -22.17 -19.51
N ILE A 751 -27.09 -22.64 -20.62
CA ILE A 751 -27.77 -22.83 -21.90
C ILE A 751 -28.66 -24.04 -21.77
N ALA A 752 -28.24 -25.13 -21.15
CA ALA A 752 -29.07 -26.31 -20.90
C ALA A 752 -30.11 -26.02 -19.84
N ALA A 753 -29.80 -25.27 -18.78
CA ALA A 753 -30.77 -24.78 -17.81
C ALA A 753 -31.65 -23.73 -18.47
N ALA A 754 -31.15 -22.82 -19.30
CA ALA A 754 -31.97 -21.87 -20.06
C ALA A 754 -32.73 -22.58 -21.16
N THR A 755 -32.30 -23.72 -21.68
CA THR A 755 -33.00 -24.54 -22.69
C THR A 755 -33.95 -25.50 -22.02
N LEU A 756 -33.70 -25.95 -20.80
CA LEU A 756 -34.60 -26.72 -19.94
C LEU A 756 -35.57 -25.79 -19.23
N LEU A 757 -35.22 -24.53 -18.98
CA LEU A 757 -36.03 -23.42 -18.50
C LEU A 757 -36.73 -22.76 -19.69
N TYR A 758 -36.21 -22.82 -20.91
CA TYR A 758 -36.88 -22.38 -22.15
C TYR A 758 -37.75 -23.50 -22.69
N ARG A 759 -37.42 -24.78 -22.48
CA ARG A 759 -38.31 -25.94 -22.68
C ARG A 759 -39.27 -26.09 -21.51
N ARG A 760 -38.91 -25.74 -20.28
CA ARG A 760 -39.88 -25.59 -19.16
C ARG A 760 -40.66 -24.32 -19.33
N ARG A 761 -40.14 -23.25 -19.93
CA ARG A 761 -40.88 -22.04 -20.30
C ARG A 761 -41.63 -22.29 -21.57
N LEU A 762 -41.26 -23.20 -22.48
CA LEU A 762 -42.06 -23.57 -23.65
C LEU A 762 -43.11 -24.57 -23.26
N ARG A 763 -42.81 -25.57 -22.41
CA ARG A 763 -43.79 -26.44 -21.78
C ARG A 763 -44.65 -25.66 -20.81
N ARG A 764 -44.09 -24.71 -20.05
CA ARG A 764 -44.87 -23.74 -19.29
C ARG A 764 -45.48 -22.71 -20.18
N LEU A 765 -45.09 -22.39 -21.41
CA LEU A 765 -45.73 -21.41 -22.32
C LEU A 765 -46.74 -22.10 -23.22
N THR A 766 -46.65 -23.41 -23.45
CA THR A 766 -47.66 -24.23 -24.11
C THR A 766 -48.63 -24.77 -23.08
N ALA A 767 -48.19 -25.11 -21.87
CA ALA A 767 -49.06 -25.32 -20.72
C ALA A 767 -49.53 -24.02 -20.09
N TRP A 768 -48.88 -22.86 -20.27
CA TRP A 768 -49.40 -21.50 -19.99
C TRP A 768 -50.04 -20.93 -21.23
N GLN A 769 -49.94 -21.44 -22.44
CA GLN A 769 -50.88 -21.04 -23.51
C GLN A 769 -52.10 -21.93 -23.44
N LEU A 770 -52.00 -23.17 -22.99
CA LEU A 770 -53.15 -24.02 -22.69
C LEU A 770 -53.74 -23.66 -21.33
N ALA A 771 -52.92 -23.29 -20.33
CA ALA A 771 -53.39 -22.76 -19.06
C ALA A 771 -53.73 -21.29 -19.16
N VAL A 772 -53.11 -20.41 -19.94
CA VAL A 772 -53.59 -19.03 -20.24
C VAL A 772 -54.64 -19.03 -21.32
N HIS A 773 -54.90 -20.07 -22.10
CA HIS A 773 -56.18 -20.14 -22.79
C HIS A 773 -57.28 -20.64 -21.84
N LYS A 774 -56.96 -21.56 -20.90
CA LYS A 774 -57.87 -21.96 -19.81
C LYS A 774 -58.00 -20.92 -18.70
N GLN A 775 -57.03 -20.03 -18.51
CA GLN A 775 -56.86 -19.00 -17.48
C GLN A 775 -57.13 -17.64 -18.12
N GLU A 776 -56.93 -17.36 -19.40
CA GLU A 776 -57.69 -16.27 -20.05
C GLU A 776 -59.16 -16.64 -19.99
N VAL A 777 -59.59 -17.87 -20.25
CA VAL A 777 -61.00 -18.23 -20.03
C VAL A 777 -61.39 -18.22 -18.54
N ALA A 778 -60.53 -18.62 -17.60
CA ALA A 778 -60.87 -18.67 -16.16
C ALA A 778 -60.59 -17.39 -15.36
N GLU A 779 -59.69 -16.53 -15.81
CA GLU A 779 -59.26 -15.23 -15.28
C GLU A 779 -60.01 -14.13 -16.04
N GLN A 780 -60.37 -14.29 -17.33
CA GLN A 780 -61.54 -13.59 -17.86
C GLN A 780 -62.78 -14.07 -17.14
N ALA A 781 -62.99 -15.35 -16.83
CA ALA A 781 -64.13 -15.72 -15.98
C ALA A 781 -64.02 -15.23 -14.53
N SER A 782 -62.82 -15.03 -13.95
CA SER A 782 -62.64 -14.62 -12.54
C SER A 782 -62.57 -13.11 -12.37
N LEU A 783 -61.86 -12.40 -13.24
CA LEU A 783 -61.93 -10.93 -13.35
C LEU A 783 -63.27 -10.50 -13.92
N ALA A 784 -63.88 -11.24 -14.86
CA ALA A 784 -65.28 -11.02 -15.19
C ALA A 784 -66.19 -11.45 -14.06
N LYS A 785 -65.91 -12.42 -13.17
CA LYS A 785 -66.79 -12.72 -12.02
C LYS A 785 -66.66 -11.70 -10.89
N THR A 786 -65.47 -11.15 -10.66
CA THR A 786 -65.22 -10.08 -9.67
C THR A 786 -65.70 -8.72 -10.20
N ARG A 787 -65.42 -8.40 -11.47
CA ARG A 787 -66.03 -7.25 -12.16
C ARG A 787 -67.53 -7.45 -12.32
N PHE A 788 -68.03 -8.62 -12.69
CA PHE A 788 -69.47 -8.89 -12.75
C PHE A 788 -70.13 -8.71 -11.40
N LEU A 789 -69.53 -9.11 -10.27
CA LEU A 789 -70.15 -8.86 -8.96
C LEU A 789 -70.11 -7.37 -8.56
N ALA A 790 -69.07 -6.62 -8.93
CA ALA A 790 -69.01 -5.16 -8.72
C ALA A 790 -69.90 -4.36 -9.69
N THR A 791 -69.89 -4.73 -10.98
CA THR A 791 -70.71 -4.20 -12.07
C THR A 791 -72.17 -4.60 -11.91
N LEU A 792 -72.50 -5.80 -11.45
CA LEU A 792 -73.87 -6.22 -11.10
C LEU A 792 -74.34 -5.50 -9.84
N GLY A 793 -73.44 -5.25 -8.88
CA GLY A 793 -73.70 -4.34 -7.76
C GLY A 793 -74.06 -2.92 -8.22
N HIS A 794 -73.49 -2.44 -9.33
CA HIS A 794 -73.72 -1.11 -9.90
C HIS A 794 -74.93 -1.07 -10.86
N GLU A 795 -75.03 -2.02 -11.78
CA GLU A 795 -76.10 -2.18 -12.77
C GLU A 795 -77.43 -2.64 -12.17
N VAL A 796 -77.44 -3.27 -10.99
CA VAL A 796 -78.69 -3.48 -10.24
C VAL A 796 -79.05 -2.22 -9.48
N ARG A 797 -78.07 -1.51 -8.91
CA ARG A 797 -78.31 -0.38 -8.01
C ARG A 797 -78.84 0.87 -8.72
N THR A 798 -78.33 1.19 -9.91
CA THR A 798 -78.80 2.33 -10.70
C THR A 798 -80.28 2.22 -11.12
N PRO A 799 -80.76 1.14 -11.78
CA PRO A 799 -82.18 0.98 -12.10
C PRO A 799 -83.03 0.78 -10.84
N MET A 800 -82.48 0.25 -9.74
CA MET A 800 -83.20 0.18 -8.47
C MET A 800 -83.51 1.56 -7.89
N THR A 801 -82.73 2.61 -8.20
CA THR A 801 -83.11 4.01 -7.92
C THR A 801 -84.41 4.37 -8.64
N GLY A 802 -84.50 4.01 -9.92
CA GLY A 802 -85.70 4.21 -10.72
C GLY A 802 -86.89 3.40 -10.23
N VAL A 803 -86.71 2.10 -9.95
CA VAL A 803 -87.80 1.21 -9.50
C VAL A 803 -88.28 1.60 -8.09
N LEU A 804 -87.37 1.76 -7.13
CA LEU A 804 -87.74 2.15 -5.77
C LEU A 804 -88.28 3.58 -5.75
N GLY A 805 -87.61 4.53 -6.40
CA GLY A 805 -88.03 5.93 -6.47
C GLY A 805 -89.37 6.12 -7.19
N MET A 806 -89.58 5.48 -8.34
CA MET A 806 -90.88 5.54 -9.04
C MET A 806 -91.96 4.78 -8.27
N SER A 807 -91.66 3.66 -7.61
CA SER A 807 -92.63 2.98 -6.74
C SER A 807 -93.02 3.84 -5.54
N GLU A 808 -92.09 4.64 -5.01
CA GLU A 808 -92.33 5.60 -3.94
C GLU A 808 -93.21 6.76 -4.44
N LEU A 809 -92.88 7.32 -5.61
CA LEU A 809 -93.71 8.35 -6.27
C LEU A 809 -95.10 7.82 -6.59
N LEU A 810 -95.24 6.58 -7.08
CA LEU A 810 -96.53 5.93 -7.36
C LEU A 810 -97.34 5.71 -6.08
N LEU A 811 -96.72 5.24 -4.98
CA LEU A 811 -97.39 5.04 -3.69
C LEU A 811 -97.89 6.36 -3.07
N LYS A 812 -97.31 7.49 -3.48
CA LYS A 812 -97.78 8.85 -3.16
C LYS A 812 -98.93 9.33 -4.07
N THR A 813 -99.28 8.58 -5.12
CA THR A 813 -100.50 8.79 -5.93
C THR A 813 -101.68 7.91 -5.45
N SER A 814 -102.90 8.18 -5.92
CA SER A 814 -104.10 7.41 -5.55
C SER A 814 -104.19 6.08 -6.32
N LEU A 815 -103.82 4.95 -5.67
CA LEU A 815 -103.81 3.58 -6.22
C LEU A 815 -104.90 2.68 -5.61
N ASP A 816 -105.40 1.68 -6.35
CA ASP A 816 -106.34 0.66 -5.83
C ASP A 816 -105.66 -0.39 -4.92
N ILE A 817 -106.44 -1.20 -4.19
CA ILE A 817 -105.92 -2.16 -3.20
C ILE A 817 -104.98 -3.20 -3.83
N THR A 818 -105.31 -3.68 -5.03
CA THR A 818 -104.51 -4.70 -5.72
C THR A 818 -103.21 -4.08 -6.23
N GLN A 819 -103.28 -2.90 -6.82
CA GLN A 819 -102.14 -2.10 -7.29
C GLN A 819 -101.22 -1.72 -6.13
N ARG A 820 -101.76 -1.29 -4.98
CA ARG A 820 -100.97 -0.98 -3.78
C ARG A 820 -100.26 -2.22 -3.26
N SER A 821 -100.97 -3.36 -3.16
CA SER A 821 -100.36 -4.63 -2.72
C SER A 821 -99.22 -5.07 -3.65
N TYR A 822 -99.39 -4.95 -4.97
CA TYR A 822 -98.33 -5.24 -5.93
C TYR A 822 -97.15 -4.28 -5.78
N THR A 823 -97.40 -2.98 -5.61
CA THR A 823 -96.34 -1.97 -5.45
C THR A 823 -95.56 -2.18 -4.14
N GLU A 824 -96.24 -2.51 -3.05
CA GLU A 824 -95.62 -2.81 -1.75
C GLU A 824 -94.79 -4.11 -1.80
N SER A 825 -95.27 -5.11 -2.54
CA SER A 825 -94.56 -6.38 -2.74
C SER A 825 -93.29 -6.18 -3.57
N ILE A 826 -93.35 -5.35 -4.61
CA ILE A 826 -92.18 -4.96 -5.43
C ILE A 826 -91.13 -4.27 -4.54
N ARG A 827 -91.55 -3.36 -3.66
CA ARG A 827 -90.65 -2.66 -2.73
C ARG A 827 -89.97 -3.61 -1.73
N ARG A 828 -90.73 -4.51 -1.09
CA ARG A 828 -90.16 -5.49 -0.14
C ARG A 828 -89.21 -6.49 -0.80
N ALA A 829 -89.56 -6.98 -1.99
CA ALA A 829 -88.69 -7.85 -2.76
C ALA A 829 -87.38 -7.15 -3.15
N GLY A 830 -87.47 -5.88 -3.57
CA GLY A 830 -86.29 -5.04 -3.85
C GLY A 830 -85.36 -4.88 -2.65
N ALA A 831 -85.91 -4.61 -1.46
CA ALA A 831 -85.12 -4.47 -0.23
C ALA A 831 -84.46 -5.78 0.24
N HIS A 832 -85.13 -6.92 0.07
CA HIS A 832 -84.54 -8.22 0.41
C HIS A 832 -83.37 -8.59 -0.53
N LEU A 833 -83.53 -8.28 -1.82
CA LEU A 833 -82.51 -8.53 -2.84
C LEU A 833 -81.23 -7.71 -2.56
N LEU A 834 -81.38 -6.46 -2.11
CA LEU A 834 -80.25 -5.62 -1.70
C LEU A 834 -79.45 -6.21 -0.53
N ARG A 835 -80.11 -6.82 0.46
CA ARG A 835 -79.41 -7.43 1.61
C ARG A 835 -78.55 -8.63 1.20
N LEU A 836 -79.09 -9.49 0.33
CA LEU A 836 -78.35 -10.65 -0.20
C LEU A 836 -77.14 -10.24 -1.05
N VAL A 837 -77.28 -9.15 -1.81
CA VAL A 837 -76.17 -8.58 -2.58
C VAL A 837 -75.07 -8.07 -1.66
N ASN A 838 -75.43 -7.39 -0.56
CA ASN A 838 -74.45 -6.90 0.41
C ASN A 838 -73.69 -8.04 1.13
N ASP A 839 -74.38 -9.10 1.57
CA ASP A 839 -73.73 -10.26 2.21
C ASP A 839 -72.72 -10.97 1.27
N ALA A 840 -73.04 -11.04 -0.03
CA ALA A 840 -72.16 -11.59 -1.04
C ALA A 840 -70.93 -10.70 -1.31
N LEU A 841 -71.09 -9.37 -1.19
CA LEU A 841 -69.99 -8.41 -1.31
C LEU A 841 -69.04 -8.48 -0.10
N ASP A 842 -69.55 -8.64 1.12
CA ASP A 842 -68.73 -8.81 2.33
C ASP A 842 -67.85 -10.07 2.23
N LEU A 843 -68.41 -11.19 1.77
CA LEU A 843 -67.65 -12.42 1.54
C LEU A 843 -66.55 -12.25 0.48
N ALA A 844 -66.84 -11.54 -0.61
CA ALA A 844 -65.86 -11.26 -1.67
C ALA A 844 -64.71 -10.36 -1.18
N ARG A 845 -64.98 -9.44 -0.25
CA ARG A 845 -63.96 -8.60 0.40
C ARG A 845 -63.04 -9.40 1.33
N ILE A 846 -63.60 -10.34 2.09
CA ILE A 846 -62.84 -11.25 2.96
C ILE A 846 -61.91 -12.16 2.14
N GLU A 847 -62.42 -12.83 1.10
CA GLU A 847 -61.63 -13.74 0.26
C GLU A 847 -60.48 -13.05 -0.50
N SER A 848 -60.67 -11.77 -0.83
CA SER A 848 -59.63 -10.97 -1.47
C SER A 848 -58.59 -10.40 -0.50
N GLY A 849 -58.74 -10.64 0.82
CA GLY A 849 -57.85 -10.12 1.85
C GLY A 849 -57.92 -8.61 2.05
N ARG A 850 -59.03 -7.97 1.60
CA ARG A 850 -59.25 -6.52 1.65
C ARG A 850 -60.23 -6.09 2.74
N LEU A 851 -60.58 -6.98 3.66
CA LEU A 851 -61.37 -6.61 4.83
C LEU A 851 -60.45 -5.96 5.87
N GLU A 852 -60.58 -4.65 6.07
CA GLU A 852 -59.93 -3.95 7.17
C GLU A 852 -60.80 -4.07 8.44
N LEU A 853 -60.17 -4.40 9.59
CA LEU A 853 -60.84 -4.50 10.88
C LEU A 853 -60.72 -3.16 11.63
N ASP A 854 -61.85 -2.60 12.07
CA ASP A 854 -61.85 -1.33 12.81
C ASP A 854 -61.68 -1.62 14.31
N LEU A 855 -60.42 -1.63 14.78
CA LEU A 855 -60.08 -1.98 16.15
C LEU A 855 -60.27 -0.78 17.10
N GLN A 856 -61.41 -0.71 17.79
CA GLN A 856 -61.70 0.35 18.76
C GLN A 856 -61.86 -0.17 20.19
N PRO A 857 -61.60 0.65 21.24
CA PRO A 857 -61.93 0.29 22.62
C PRO A 857 -63.45 0.25 22.80
N PHE A 858 -64.01 -0.88 23.27
CA PHE A 858 -65.44 -1.01 23.54
C PHE A 858 -65.72 -1.73 24.86
N SER A 859 -66.90 -1.47 25.44
CA SER A 859 -67.38 -2.16 26.65
C SER A 859 -67.91 -3.54 26.31
N VAL A 860 -67.27 -4.58 26.86
CA VAL A 860 -67.66 -5.97 26.60
C VAL A 860 -69.04 -6.29 27.19
N ARG A 861 -69.35 -5.73 28.38
CA ARG A 861 -70.66 -5.90 29.00
C ARG A 861 -71.77 -5.30 28.14
N GLN A 862 -71.56 -4.10 27.60
CA GLN A 862 -72.57 -3.43 26.79
C GLN A 862 -72.83 -4.18 25.49
N LEU A 863 -71.77 -4.64 24.80
CA LEU A 863 -71.93 -5.46 23.59
C LEU A 863 -72.77 -6.72 23.85
N VAL A 864 -72.50 -7.44 24.95
CA VAL A 864 -73.24 -8.65 25.31
C VAL A 864 -74.68 -8.33 25.72
N ALA A 865 -74.92 -7.22 26.41
CA ALA A 865 -76.27 -6.76 26.76
C ALA A 865 -77.11 -6.40 25.52
N GLU A 866 -76.51 -5.74 24.51
CA GLU A 866 -77.18 -5.42 23.25
C GLU A 866 -77.53 -6.68 22.46
N VAL A 867 -76.63 -7.68 22.45
CA VAL A 867 -76.89 -8.99 21.83
C VAL A 867 -78.01 -9.74 22.56
N GLU A 868 -78.01 -9.73 23.90
CA GLU A 868 -79.09 -10.32 24.71
C GLU A 868 -80.43 -9.64 24.44
N ALA A 869 -80.48 -8.31 24.39
CA ALA A 869 -81.71 -7.54 24.13
C ALA A 869 -82.36 -7.89 22.79
N LEU A 870 -81.56 -8.23 21.78
CA LEU A 870 -82.06 -8.66 20.47
C LEU A 870 -82.46 -10.13 20.44
N MET A 871 -81.71 -11.02 21.10
CA MET A 871 -81.88 -12.48 20.94
C MET A 871 -82.80 -13.12 21.97
N ALA A 872 -82.88 -12.59 23.19
CA ALA A 872 -83.74 -13.12 24.24
C ALA A 872 -85.23 -13.14 23.84
N PRO A 873 -85.81 -12.09 23.21
CA PRO A 873 -87.20 -12.11 22.76
C PRO A 873 -87.46 -13.17 21.66
N LEU A 874 -86.54 -13.32 20.70
CA LEU A 874 -86.65 -14.32 19.64
C LEU A 874 -86.63 -15.76 20.18
N ALA A 875 -85.80 -16.03 21.19
CA ALA A 875 -85.76 -17.33 21.85
C ALA A 875 -87.06 -17.60 22.62
N GLN A 876 -87.60 -16.59 23.30
CA GLN A 876 -88.82 -16.68 24.10
C GLN A 876 -90.07 -16.86 23.22
N GLU A 877 -90.14 -16.19 22.06
CA GLU A 877 -91.22 -16.33 21.06
C GLU A 877 -91.29 -17.75 20.48
N ARG A 878 -90.15 -18.45 20.46
CA ARG A 878 -90.08 -19.88 20.10
C ARG A 878 -90.24 -20.85 21.28
N GLY A 879 -90.42 -20.35 22.50
CA GLY A 879 -90.60 -21.17 23.70
C GLY A 879 -89.31 -21.78 24.27
N LEU A 880 -88.14 -21.25 23.93
CA LEU A 880 -86.83 -21.65 24.48
C LEU A 880 -86.44 -20.78 25.68
N ARG A 881 -85.63 -21.32 26.61
CA ARG A 881 -85.04 -20.53 27.70
C ARG A 881 -83.68 -19.98 27.27
N PHE A 882 -83.51 -18.65 27.34
CA PHE A 882 -82.22 -18.00 27.13
C PHE A 882 -81.44 -17.91 28.44
N SER A 883 -80.15 -18.23 28.44
CA SER A 883 -79.29 -18.20 29.63
C SER A 883 -78.01 -17.41 29.37
N LEU A 884 -77.79 -16.33 30.11
CA LEU A 884 -76.56 -15.55 30.04
C LEU A 884 -75.71 -15.75 31.30
N GLU A 885 -74.47 -16.20 31.14
CA GLU A 885 -73.53 -16.39 32.25
C GLU A 885 -72.24 -15.58 32.00
N ILE A 886 -72.02 -14.53 32.80
CA ILE A 886 -70.86 -13.64 32.69
C ILE A 886 -69.85 -13.97 33.80
N GLY A 887 -68.78 -14.70 33.45
CA GLY A 887 -67.69 -15.09 34.33
C GLY A 887 -66.56 -14.06 34.42
N LEU A 888 -66.89 -12.78 34.62
CA LEU A 888 -65.92 -11.67 34.72
C LEU A 888 -65.93 -11.05 36.13
N LEU A 889 -64.74 -10.87 36.73
CA LEU A 889 -64.55 -10.16 37.99
C LEU A 889 -64.43 -8.64 37.72
N GLY A 890 -65.56 -7.96 37.46
CA GLY A 890 -65.63 -6.50 37.20
C GLY A 890 -65.91 -6.13 35.74
N ASP A 891 -66.00 -4.82 35.45
CA ASP A 891 -66.22 -4.30 34.10
C ASP A 891 -64.91 -4.19 33.31
N ILE A 892 -64.97 -4.63 32.05
CA ILE A 892 -63.81 -4.79 31.19
C ILE A 892 -64.02 -4.05 29.88
N THR A 893 -63.02 -3.26 29.48
CA THR A 893 -62.92 -2.65 28.15
C THR A 893 -61.93 -3.45 27.32
N ALA A 894 -62.37 -3.94 26.15
CA ALA A 894 -61.54 -4.66 25.21
C ALA A 894 -61.29 -3.81 23.96
N SER A 895 -60.13 -3.99 23.31
CA SER A 895 -59.83 -3.35 22.03
C SER A 895 -60.05 -4.34 20.89
N GLY A 896 -60.97 -4.03 19.97
CA GLY A 896 -61.33 -4.87 18.83
C GLY A 896 -62.49 -4.31 18.01
N ASP A 897 -62.88 -5.00 16.94
CA ASP A 897 -64.02 -4.58 16.10
C ASP A 897 -65.35 -5.06 16.70
N SER A 898 -65.99 -4.18 17.45
CA SER A 898 -67.25 -4.48 18.15
C SER A 898 -68.41 -4.84 17.20
N THR A 899 -68.43 -4.29 15.97
CA THR A 899 -69.48 -4.55 14.97
C THR A 899 -69.34 -5.95 14.39
N ARG A 900 -68.12 -6.38 14.08
CA ARG A 900 -67.86 -7.73 13.55
C ARG A 900 -68.01 -8.80 14.62
N ILE A 901 -67.63 -8.52 15.87
CA ILE A 901 -67.90 -9.42 17.00
C ILE A 901 -69.41 -9.58 17.22
N ARG A 902 -70.19 -8.48 17.17
CA ARG A 902 -71.66 -8.53 17.22
C ARG A 902 -72.25 -9.41 16.12
N GLN A 903 -71.74 -9.26 14.89
CA GLN A 903 -72.17 -10.03 13.73
C GLN A 903 -71.95 -11.54 13.93
N ILE A 904 -70.79 -11.93 14.49
CA ILE A 904 -70.50 -13.34 14.83
C ILE A 904 -71.50 -13.86 15.86
N LEU A 905 -71.69 -13.13 16.97
CA LEU A 905 -72.57 -13.57 18.05
C LEU A 905 -74.04 -13.69 17.61
N LEU A 906 -74.55 -12.71 16.84
CA LEU A 906 -75.91 -12.75 16.30
C LEU A 906 -76.10 -13.94 15.35
N ASN A 907 -75.14 -14.23 14.48
CA ASN A 907 -75.23 -15.36 13.56
C ASN A 907 -75.20 -16.71 14.28
N LEU A 908 -74.35 -16.88 15.30
CA LEU A 908 -74.27 -18.12 16.07
C LEU A 908 -75.52 -18.33 16.94
N LEU A 909 -75.99 -17.30 17.65
CA LEU A 909 -77.18 -17.39 18.49
C LEU A 909 -78.46 -17.60 17.67
N ASN A 910 -78.60 -16.93 16.53
CA ASN A 910 -79.76 -17.10 15.68
C ASN A 910 -79.80 -18.53 15.09
N ASN A 911 -78.65 -19.15 14.81
CA ASN A 911 -78.58 -20.58 14.46
C ASN A 911 -78.95 -21.48 15.65
N ALA A 912 -78.41 -21.23 16.84
CA ALA A 912 -78.75 -21.99 18.05
C ALA A 912 -80.27 -21.96 18.36
N ILE A 913 -80.91 -20.79 18.26
CA ILE A 913 -82.36 -20.61 18.42
C ILE A 913 -83.13 -21.29 17.27
N LYS A 914 -82.60 -21.24 16.05
CA LYS A 914 -83.24 -21.83 14.87
C LYS A 914 -83.31 -23.35 14.92
N PHE A 915 -82.28 -24.02 15.45
CA PHE A 915 -82.14 -25.48 15.43
C PHE A 915 -82.48 -26.17 16.76
N THR A 916 -82.76 -25.41 17.82
CA THR A 916 -83.26 -25.96 19.09
C THR A 916 -84.77 -25.83 19.12
N GLU A 917 -85.50 -26.96 19.17
CA GLU A 917 -86.98 -26.91 19.25
C GLU A 917 -87.48 -26.71 20.69
N ARG A 918 -86.85 -27.35 21.67
CA ARG A 918 -87.15 -27.22 23.11
C ARG A 918 -85.86 -27.35 23.91
N GLY A 919 -85.65 -26.49 24.89
CA GLY A 919 -84.48 -26.53 25.76
C GLY A 919 -83.90 -25.16 26.07
N VAL A 920 -82.57 -25.11 26.28
CA VAL A 920 -81.85 -23.89 26.66
C VAL A 920 -80.85 -23.51 25.58
N VAL A 921 -80.83 -22.23 25.23
CA VAL A 921 -79.74 -21.61 24.46
C VAL A 921 -79.01 -20.65 25.39
N GLY A 922 -77.71 -20.85 25.54
CA GLY A 922 -76.87 -20.10 26.47
C GLY A 922 -75.71 -19.39 25.78
N LEU A 923 -75.41 -18.19 26.27
CA LEU A 923 -74.17 -17.47 26.00
C LEU A 923 -73.38 -17.38 27.30
N LYS A 924 -72.13 -17.85 27.28
CA LYS A 924 -71.21 -17.76 28.41
C LYS A 924 -69.97 -16.98 28.02
N LEU A 925 -69.57 -16.04 28.87
CA LEU A 925 -68.37 -15.21 28.67
C LEU A 925 -67.35 -15.49 29.78
N THR A 926 -66.11 -15.80 29.40
CA THR A 926 -64.98 -16.01 30.31
C THR A 926 -63.70 -15.36 29.78
N THR A 927 -62.68 -15.20 30.63
CA THR A 927 -61.36 -14.66 30.24
C THR A 927 -60.38 -15.78 29.87
N LEU A 928 -59.57 -15.54 28.83
CA LEU A 928 -58.44 -16.39 28.46
C LEU A 928 -57.17 -15.83 29.11
N GLY A 929 -56.76 -16.43 30.23
CA GLY A 929 -55.59 -15.99 31.01
C GLY A 929 -55.75 -14.59 31.64
N SER A 930 -54.74 -14.16 32.38
CA SER A 930 -54.72 -12.79 32.93
C SER A 930 -54.40 -11.80 31.80
N TYR A 931 -55.42 -11.08 31.30
CA TYR A 931 -55.33 -9.96 30.33
C TYR A 931 -55.04 -10.30 28.86
N GLN A 932 -55.15 -11.57 28.43
CA GLN A 932 -54.68 -11.99 27.10
C GLN A 932 -55.80 -12.35 26.09
N GLY A 933 -57.05 -12.48 26.51
CA GLY A 933 -58.15 -12.71 25.58
C GLY A 933 -59.52 -12.90 26.23
N LEU A 934 -60.54 -13.03 25.38
CA LEU A 934 -61.93 -13.28 25.75
C LEU A 934 -62.45 -14.53 25.04
N ARG A 935 -63.18 -15.36 25.79
CA ARG A 935 -63.84 -16.57 25.29
C ARG A 935 -65.35 -16.42 25.36
N PHE A 936 -66.01 -16.50 24.21
CA PHE A 936 -67.46 -16.54 24.08
C PHE A 936 -67.91 -17.96 23.75
N GLU A 937 -68.68 -18.58 24.63
CA GLU A 937 -69.25 -19.91 24.43
C GLU A 937 -70.75 -19.80 24.15
N VAL A 938 -71.17 -20.13 22.93
CA VAL A 938 -72.58 -20.26 22.54
C VAL A 938 -72.94 -21.74 22.60
N ALA A 939 -73.84 -22.11 23.51
CA ALA A 939 -74.25 -23.50 23.72
C ALA A 939 -75.76 -23.67 23.57
N ASP A 940 -76.17 -24.74 22.89
CA ASP A 940 -77.56 -25.16 22.81
C ASP A 940 -77.74 -26.62 23.26
N THR A 941 -78.96 -26.96 23.67
CA THR A 941 -79.37 -28.35 24.00
C THR A 941 -80.11 -29.03 22.84
N GLY A 942 -79.85 -28.61 21.60
CA GLY A 942 -80.47 -29.12 20.39
C GLY A 942 -79.96 -30.51 19.98
N PRO A 943 -80.22 -30.96 18.75
CA PRO A 943 -79.94 -32.34 18.31
C PRO A 943 -78.44 -32.70 18.25
N GLY A 944 -77.55 -31.73 18.34
CA GLY A 944 -76.10 -31.92 18.14
C GLY A 944 -75.72 -32.23 16.69
N ILE A 945 -74.42 -32.16 16.40
CA ILE A 945 -73.84 -32.27 15.05
C ILE A 945 -72.96 -33.53 14.96
N ASN A 946 -73.13 -34.34 13.92
CA ASN A 946 -72.31 -35.54 13.71
C ASN A 946 -70.91 -35.21 13.15
N ALA A 947 -69.97 -36.18 13.16
CA ALA A 947 -68.58 -35.94 12.74
C ALA A 947 -68.43 -35.50 11.27
N GLU A 948 -69.32 -35.98 10.38
CA GLU A 948 -69.30 -35.65 8.96
C GLU A 948 -69.83 -34.23 8.69
N GLN A 949 -70.92 -33.85 9.37
CA GLN A 949 -71.47 -32.50 9.39
C GLN A 949 -70.51 -31.52 10.05
N LYS A 950 -69.78 -31.92 11.10
CA LYS A 950 -68.75 -31.09 11.76
C LYS A 950 -67.61 -30.75 10.80
N ALA A 951 -67.20 -31.67 9.92
CA ALA A 951 -66.18 -31.43 8.89
C ALA A 951 -66.67 -30.50 7.76
N ARG A 952 -67.99 -30.36 7.61
CA ARG A 952 -68.68 -29.60 6.56
C ARG A 952 -69.26 -28.26 7.03
N LEU A 953 -69.35 -28.06 8.34
CA LEU A 953 -70.09 -26.96 8.99
C LEU A 953 -69.66 -25.56 8.56
N PHE A 954 -68.37 -25.37 8.28
CA PHE A 954 -67.81 -24.08 7.87
C PHE A 954 -67.57 -23.98 6.36
N GLN A 955 -68.00 -24.98 5.56
CA GLN A 955 -67.92 -24.88 4.11
C GLN A 955 -68.97 -23.89 3.58
N ARG A 956 -68.53 -23.04 2.66
CA ARG A 956 -69.34 -21.96 2.08
C ARG A 956 -70.49 -22.54 1.26
N PHE A 957 -71.69 -21.98 1.42
CA PHE A 957 -72.91 -22.41 0.73
C PHE A 957 -73.32 -23.86 1.02
N GLU A 958 -72.67 -24.51 1.99
CA GLU A 958 -72.96 -25.89 2.32
C GLU A 958 -74.05 -25.93 3.39
N GLN A 959 -75.24 -26.34 2.98
CA GLN A 959 -76.34 -26.63 3.89
C GLN A 959 -76.32 -28.13 4.13
N GLY A 960 -76.25 -28.56 5.40
CA GLY A 960 -76.11 -29.98 5.75
C GLY A 960 -77.10 -30.87 5.00
N ASP A 961 -76.58 -31.84 4.26
CA ASP A 961 -77.35 -32.65 3.32
C ASP A 961 -78.41 -33.49 4.02
N GLY A 962 -79.66 -33.05 3.85
CA GLY A 962 -80.86 -33.82 4.06
C GLY A 962 -82.00 -33.14 3.31
N ALA A 963 -82.54 -33.80 2.28
CA ALA A 963 -83.67 -33.32 1.46
C ALA A 963 -85.00 -33.10 2.25
N ARG A 964 -84.98 -33.15 3.59
CA ARG A 964 -86.09 -32.79 4.49
C ARG A 964 -85.90 -31.47 5.24
N THR A 965 -84.73 -30.83 5.16
CA THR A 965 -84.41 -29.56 5.86
C THR A 965 -84.44 -28.34 4.93
N ASN A 966 -84.25 -28.53 3.62
CA ASN A 966 -84.12 -27.44 2.63
C ASN A 966 -85.38 -26.60 2.40
N SER A 967 -86.58 -27.14 2.59
CA SER A 967 -87.82 -26.38 2.35
C SER A 967 -88.34 -25.62 3.56
N ARG A 968 -87.92 -25.96 4.79
CA ARG A 968 -88.53 -25.42 6.01
C ARG A 968 -87.75 -24.30 6.67
N TYR A 969 -86.43 -24.25 6.53
CA TYR A 969 -85.60 -23.29 7.26
C TYR A 969 -84.44 -22.75 6.43
N GLY A 970 -84.70 -22.43 5.17
CA GLY A 970 -83.72 -21.88 4.22
C GLY A 970 -82.96 -20.68 4.78
N GLY A 971 -81.65 -20.85 4.97
CA GLY A 971 -80.71 -19.77 5.22
C GLY A 971 -79.60 -19.87 4.17
N SER A 972 -78.89 -18.79 3.85
CA SER A 972 -77.97 -18.74 2.69
C SER A 972 -76.78 -19.71 2.73
N GLY A 973 -76.54 -20.41 3.85
CA GLY A 973 -75.37 -21.29 4.01
C GLY A 973 -74.04 -20.54 4.13
N LEU A 974 -74.07 -19.21 4.26
CA LEU A 974 -72.87 -18.36 4.34
C LEU A 974 -72.51 -17.92 5.76
N GLY A 975 -73.50 -17.78 6.65
CA GLY A 975 -73.31 -17.13 7.96
C GLY A 975 -72.24 -17.78 8.85
N LEU A 976 -72.17 -19.11 8.90
CA LEU A 976 -71.17 -19.82 9.72
C LEU A 976 -69.75 -19.73 9.15
N ALA A 977 -69.62 -19.81 7.82
CA ALA A 977 -68.34 -19.62 7.14
C ALA A 977 -67.81 -18.19 7.35
N ILE A 978 -68.68 -17.17 7.27
CA ILE A 978 -68.34 -15.78 7.59
C ILE A 978 -67.86 -15.64 9.04
N CYS A 979 -68.51 -16.33 10.00
CA CYS A 979 -68.08 -16.27 11.40
C CYS A 979 -66.66 -16.83 11.59
N GLN A 980 -66.32 -17.94 10.93
CA GLN A 980 -64.98 -18.53 11.03
C GLN A 980 -63.91 -17.61 10.42
N GLU A 981 -64.17 -17.05 9.24
CA GLU A 981 -63.22 -16.15 8.58
C GLU A 981 -63.03 -14.84 9.36
N LEU A 982 -64.10 -14.27 9.93
CA LEU A 982 -63.99 -13.08 10.78
C LEU A 982 -63.22 -13.37 12.08
N ALA A 983 -63.45 -14.52 12.71
CA ALA A 983 -62.70 -14.91 13.91
C ALA A 983 -61.21 -15.13 13.60
N MET A 984 -60.89 -15.79 12.49
CA MET A 984 -59.50 -15.97 12.02
C MET A 984 -58.84 -14.63 11.64
N ALA A 985 -59.57 -13.71 10.99
CA ALA A 985 -59.07 -12.38 10.66
C ALA A 985 -58.72 -11.56 11.91
N MET A 986 -59.48 -11.73 13.01
CA MET A 986 -59.18 -11.13 14.32
C MET A 986 -58.09 -11.88 15.10
N GLY A 987 -57.40 -12.85 14.50
CA GLY A 987 -56.36 -13.66 15.15
C GLY A 987 -56.88 -14.72 16.13
N GLY A 988 -58.20 -14.90 16.21
CA GLY A 988 -58.86 -15.89 17.03
C GLY A 988 -59.22 -17.17 16.29
N HIS A 989 -59.98 -18.03 16.95
CA HIS A 989 -60.51 -19.24 16.34
C HIS A 989 -61.87 -19.62 16.90
N ILE A 990 -62.64 -20.39 16.13
CA ILE A 990 -63.91 -20.98 16.57
C ILE A 990 -63.73 -22.49 16.64
N GLU A 991 -63.88 -23.05 17.82
CA GLU A 991 -63.94 -24.49 18.06
C GLU A 991 -65.39 -24.94 18.26
N VAL A 992 -65.73 -26.11 17.70
CA VAL A 992 -67.07 -26.71 17.88
C VAL A 992 -66.96 -27.99 18.66
N ILE A 993 -67.71 -28.09 19.75
CA ILE A 993 -67.81 -29.29 20.59
C ILE A 993 -69.27 -29.72 20.53
N SER A 994 -69.53 -30.87 19.93
CA SER A 994 -70.89 -31.41 19.83
C SER A 994 -70.88 -32.93 19.77
N ARG A 995 -71.92 -33.53 20.35
CA ARG A 995 -72.26 -34.95 20.26
C ARG A 995 -73.74 -35.06 19.91
N LEU A 996 -74.09 -36.05 19.09
CA LEU A 996 -75.48 -36.28 18.71
C LEU A 996 -76.35 -36.51 19.95
N GLY A 997 -77.44 -35.75 20.07
CA GLY A 997 -78.41 -35.81 21.16
C GLY A 997 -78.05 -35.02 22.42
N GLU A 998 -76.84 -34.45 22.52
CA GLU A 998 -76.37 -33.71 23.71
C GLU A 998 -76.22 -32.19 23.48
N GLY A 999 -76.56 -31.69 22.29
CA GLY A 999 -76.45 -30.27 21.93
C GLY A 999 -75.14 -29.88 21.25
N THR A 1000 -75.03 -28.59 20.89
CA THR A 1000 -73.85 -28.02 20.22
C THR A 1000 -73.29 -26.88 21.05
N ARG A 1001 -71.96 -26.85 21.20
CA ARG A 1001 -71.24 -25.74 21.82
C ARG A 1001 -70.20 -25.19 20.86
N PHE A 1002 -70.35 -23.91 20.52
CA PHE A 1002 -69.36 -23.12 19.78
C PHE A 1002 -68.54 -22.31 20.78
N VAL A 1003 -67.24 -22.53 20.81
CA VAL A 1003 -66.27 -21.79 21.63
C VAL A 1003 -65.53 -20.85 20.69
N VAL A 1004 -65.72 -19.54 20.88
CA VAL A 1004 -65.08 -18.48 20.11
C VAL A 1004 -64.02 -17.83 20.98
N ASP A 1005 -62.75 -18.07 20.65
CA ASP A 1005 -61.60 -17.51 21.36
C ASP A 1005 -61.00 -16.38 20.56
N LEU A 1006 -61.03 -15.17 21.12
CA LEU A 1006 -60.46 -13.98 20.50
C LEU A 1006 -59.33 -13.43 21.39
N PRO A 1007 -58.10 -13.25 20.86
CA PRO A 1007 -56.97 -12.71 21.60
C PRO A 1007 -57.06 -11.18 21.73
N LEU A 1008 -58.15 -10.71 22.34
CA LEU A 1008 -58.41 -9.28 22.56
C LEU A 1008 -57.70 -8.85 23.85
N HIS A 1009 -56.81 -7.86 23.73
CA HIS A 1009 -56.21 -7.21 24.88
C HIS A 1009 -57.30 -6.43 25.63
N TRP A 1010 -57.39 -6.66 26.94
CA TRP A 1010 -58.42 -6.04 27.77
C TRP A 1010 -57.86 -5.52 29.10
N VAL A 1011 -58.47 -4.47 29.61
CA VAL A 1011 -58.14 -3.83 30.89
C VAL A 1011 -59.39 -3.72 31.76
N ALA A 1012 -59.22 -3.88 33.08
CA ALA A 1012 -60.28 -3.61 34.04
C ALA A 1012 -60.56 -2.10 34.05
N SER A 1013 -61.78 -1.69 33.74
CA SER A 1013 -62.16 -0.28 33.61
C SER A 1013 -63.49 -0.04 34.32
N ASN A 1014 -63.51 0.95 35.21
CA ASN A 1014 -64.72 1.46 35.86
C ASN A 1014 -65.23 2.77 35.21
N ALA A 1015 -64.81 3.09 33.97
CA ALA A 1015 -65.16 4.34 33.29
C ALA A 1015 -66.14 4.10 32.11
N PRO A 1016 -67.31 4.79 32.08
CA PRO A 1016 -68.17 4.81 30.90
C PRO A 1016 -67.53 5.66 29.79
N LEU A 1017 -67.49 5.16 28.55
CA LEU A 1017 -67.02 5.91 27.38
C LEU A 1017 -68.24 6.49 26.65
N ASP A 1018 -68.43 7.80 26.80
CA ASP A 1018 -69.45 8.63 26.13
C ASP A 1018 -69.10 8.87 24.66
N GLY A 1019 -70.11 8.83 23.78
CA GLY A 1019 -70.01 9.33 22.41
C GLY A 1019 -71.00 8.74 21.40
N GLU A 1020 -72.32 8.82 21.65
CA GLU A 1020 -73.34 8.64 20.60
C GLU A 1020 -73.56 9.97 19.84
N PRO A 1021 -73.46 10.00 18.50
CA PRO A 1021 -74.11 11.03 17.70
C PRO A 1021 -75.56 10.61 17.40
N VAL A 1022 -76.49 11.20 18.15
CA VAL A 1022 -77.88 11.46 17.74
C VAL A 1022 -77.91 12.80 17.01
N VAL A 1023 -78.81 12.99 16.03
CA VAL A 1023 -79.50 14.25 15.58
C VAL A 1023 -79.68 14.26 14.05
N ALA A 1024 -80.72 14.81 13.41
CA ALA A 1024 -82.15 15.11 13.64
C ALA A 1024 -82.61 15.91 12.37
N ASP A 1025 -83.88 15.78 11.98
CA ASP A 1025 -84.54 16.45 10.85
C ASP A 1025 -84.36 17.99 10.81
N THR A 1026 -83.89 18.56 9.69
CA THR A 1026 -84.00 20.00 9.38
C THR A 1026 -84.40 20.21 7.92
N ALA A 1027 -85.60 20.77 7.69
CA ALA A 1027 -86.09 21.14 6.36
C ALA A 1027 -85.32 22.35 5.78
N VAL A 1028 -84.82 22.21 4.55
CA VAL A 1028 -83.96 23.18 3.85
C VAL A 1028 -84.80 24.19 3.05
N GLU A 1029 -84.45 25.48 3.07
CA GLU A 1029 -85.12 26.50 2.25
C GLU A 1029 -84.93 26.25 0.73
N PRO A 1030 -85.90 26.63 -0.13
CA PRO A 1030 -85.79 26.47 -1.58
C PRO A 1030 -84.49 27.05 -2.15
N GLN A 1031 -83.74 26.24 -2.91
CA GLN A 1031 -82.42 26.58 -3.47
C GLN A 1031 -82.47 26.50 -5.00
N ARG A 1032 -81.59 27.25 -5.67
CA ARG A 1032 -81.35 27.13 -7.11
C ARG A 1032 -80.13 26.24 -7.37
N ILE A 1033 -80.40 25.05 -7.88
CA ILE A 1033 -79.43 23.96 -7.97
C ILE A 1033 -79.03 23.71 -9.42
N LEU A 1034 -77.72 23.63 -9.68
CA LEU A 1034 -77.18 23.12 -10.95
C LEU A 1034 -77.04 21.60 -10.85
N LEU A 1035 -77.80 20.85 -11.66
CA LEU A 1035 -77.67 19.41 -11.79
C LEU A 1035 -76.90 19.09 -13.06
N VAL A 1036 -75.82 18.30 -12.96
CA VAL A 1036 -75.09 17.79 -14.11
C VAL A 1036 -75.17 16.27 -14.10
N GLU A 1037 -75.99 15.73 -15.01
CA GLU A 1037 -76.31 14.31 -15.12
C GLU A 1037 -76.56 14.00 -16.60
N ASP A 1038 -75.93 12.97 -17.16
CA ASP A 1038 -76.05 12.65 -18.58
C ASP A 1038 -77.24 11.72 -18.89
N ASP A 1039 -77.69 10.91 -17.91
CA ASP A 1039 -78.88 10.07 -18.06
C ASP A 1039 -80.19 10.88 -17.86
N PRO A 1040 -81.03 11.04 -18.90
CA PRO A 1040 -82.23 11.84 -18.82
C PRO A 1040 -83.29 11.27 -17.85
N THR A 1041 -83.34 9.95 -17.64
CA THR A 1041 -84.33 9.30 -16.76
C THR A 1041 -83.95 9.54 -15.30
N ILE A 1042 -82.66 9.40 -14.97
CA ILE A 1042 -82.16 9.67 -13.62
C ILE A 1042 -82.26 11.16 -13.33
N ALA A 1043 -81.90 12.02 -14.30
CA ALA A 1043 -82.09 13.46 -14.20
C ALA A 1043 -83.57 13.79 -13.92
N GLU A 1044 -84.53 13.14 -14.60
CA GLU A 1044 -85.97 13.34 -14.36
C GLU A 1044 -86.40 12.90 -12.95
N VAL A 1045 -85.90 11.76 -12.44
CA VAL A 1045 -86.17 11.31 -11.06
C VAL A 1045 -85.61 12.30 -10.04
N ILE A 1046 -84.35 12.72 -10.19
CA ILE A 1046 -83.69 13.65 -9.26
C ILE A 1046 -84.39 15.01 -9.30
N VAL A 1047 -84.67 15.55 -10.50
CA VAL A 1047 -85.43 16.79 -10.67
C VAL A 1047 -86.82 16.67 -10.06
N GLY A 1048 -87.51 15.53 -10.24
CA GLY A 1048 -88.82 15.25 -9.66
C GLY A 1048 -88.79 15.22 -8.12
N LEU A 1049 -87.83 14.53 -7.53
CA LEU A 1049 -87.64 14.47 -6.07
C LEU A 1049 -87.27 15.85 -5.50
N LEU A 1050 -86.36 16.60 -6.13
CA LEU A 1050 -85.94 17.93 -5.67
C LEU A 1050 -87.03 19.00 -5.84
N ARG A 1051 -87.81 18.96 -6.93
CA ARG A 1051 -88.98 19.85 -7.11
C ARG A 1051 -90.11 19.52 -6.15
N ALA A 1052 -90.33 18.24 -5.83
CA ALA A 1052 -91.29 17.83 -4.80
C ALA A 1052 -90.89 18.34 -3.40
N GLN A 1053 -89.59 18.58 -3.16
CA GLN A 1053 -89.05 19.23 -1.95
C GLN A 1053 -89.05 20.77 -2.03
N GLY A 1054 -89.42 21.36 -3.16
CA GLY A 1054 -89.55 22.82 -3.35
C GLY A 1054 -88.35 23.53 -3.99
N HIS A 1055 -87.28 22.83 -4.38
CA HIS A 1055 -86.09 23.45 -5.00
C HIS A 1055 -86.29 23.75 -6.51
N SER A 1056 -85.57 24.76 -7.01
CA SER A 1056 -85.50 25.11 -8.43
C SER A 1056 -84.23 24.52 -9.05
N VAL A 1057 -84.35 23.74 -10.13
CA VAL A 1057 -83.22 22.98 -10.69
C VAL A 1057 -82.99 23.33 -12.16
N VAL A 1058 -81.75 23.70 -12.51
CA VAL A 1058 -81.26 23.84 -13.89
C VAL A 1058 -80.39 22.64 -14.21
N HIS A 1059 -80.69 21.93 -15.30
CA HIS A 1059 -80.00 20.70 -15.68
C HIS A 1059 -79.05 20.96 -16.86
N ALA A 1060 -77.80 20.56 -16.72
CA ALA A 1060 -76.81 20.54 -17.79
C ALA A 1060 -76.44 19.06 -18.11
N PRO A 1061 -76.44 18.65 -19.39
CA PRO A 1061 -76.26 17.24 -19.74
C PRO A 1061 -74.78 16.77 -19.73
N HIS A 1062 -73.82 17.68 -19.71
CA HIS A 1062 -72.38 17.34 -19.71
C HIS A 1062 -71.52 18.49 -19.18
N GLY A 1063 -70.27 18.20 -18.82
CA GLY A 1063 -69.42 19.15 -18.11
C GLY A 1063 -69.11 20.47 -18.83
N LEU A 1064 -68.93 20.45 -20.16
CA LEU A 1064 -68.76 21.70 -20.92
C LEU A 1064 -70.02 22.58 -20.91
N ALA A 1065 -71.22 21.99 -20.94
CA ALA A 1065 -72.46 22.77 -20.82
C ALA A 1065 -72.60 23.32 -19.40
N ALA A 1066 -72.20 22.56 -18.38
CA ALA A 1066 -72.20 23.02 -17.00
C ALA A 1066 -71.25 24.21 -16.77
N LEU A 1067 -70.07 24.25 -17.40
CA LEU A 1067 -69.16 25.39 -17.33
C LEU A 1067 -69.73 26.64 -18.01
N THR A 1068 -70.41 26.46 -19.15
CA THR A 1068 -71.12 27.57 -19.82
C THR A 1068 -72.27 28.09 -18.94
N GLU A 1069 -73.08 27.21 -18.37
CA GLU A 1069 -74.18 27.59 -17.48
C GLU A 1069 -73.68 28.26 -16.19
N ALA A 1070 -72.58 27.77 -15.60
CA ALA A 1070 -71.99 28.38 -14.41
C ALA A 1070 -71.34 29.74 -14.70
N ALA A 1071 -70.88 29.99 -15.94
CA ALA A 1071 -70.37 31.29 -16.35
C ALA A 1071 -71.49 32.32 -16.57
N ASP A 1072 -72.63 31.90 -17.11
CA ASP A 1072 -73.76 32.78 -17.44
C ASP A 1072 -74.76 32.96 -16.27
N ASN A 1073 -74.83 32.00 -15.34
CA ASN A 1073 -75.76 31.99 -14.21
C ASN A 1073 -75.08 31.72 -12.86
N THR A 1074 -75.68 32.19 -11.78
CA THR A 1074 -75.25 31.87 -10.40
C THR A 1074 -76.15 30.81 -9.78
N PHE A 1075 -75.53 29.85 -9.07
CA PHE A 1075 -76.19 28.71 -8.43
C PHE A 1075 -75.80 28.62 -6.96
N ASP A 1076 -76.75 28.19 -6.12
CA ASP A 1076 -76.54 28.06 -4.68
C ASP A 1076 -75.76 26.79 -4.31
N LEU A 1077 -75.95 25.71 -5.08
CA LEU A 1077 -75.19 24.47 -4.99
C LEU A 1077 -75.25 23.71 -6.33
N ALA A 1078 -74.32 22.78 -6.54
CA ALA A 1078 -74.37 21.90 -7.70
C ALA A 1078 -74.27 20.40 -7.32
N LEU A 1079 -75.14 19.58 -7.91
CA LEU A 1079 -75.05 18.13 -7.89
C LEU A 1079 -74.40 17.68 -9.21
N LEU A 1080 -73.26 17.01 -9.12
CA LEU A 1080 -72.53 16.56 -10.31
C LEU A 1080 -72.41 15.04 -10.26
N ASP A 1081 -72.81 14.37 -11.34
CA ASP A 1081 -72.38 12.98 -11.54
C ASP A 1081 -70.85 12.97 -11.73
N LEU A 1082 -70.18 11.99 -11.14
CA LEU A 1082 -68.74 11.78 -11.34
C LEU A 1082 -68.44 11.21 -12.73
N ASP A 1083 -69.35 10.43 -13.29
CA ASP A 1083 -69.19 9.67 -14.53
C ASP A 1083 -69.67 10.42 -15.78
N LEU A 1084 -69.32 11.70 -15.92
CA LEU A 1084 -69.75 12.54 -17.04
C LEU A 1084 -68.93 12.32 -18.33
N PRO A 1085 -69.56 12.32 -19.52
CA PRO A 1085 -68.86 12.17 -20.79
C PRO A 1085 -68.05 13.43 -21.17
N GLY A 1086 -66.85 13.19 -21.70
CA GLY A 1086 -65.95 14.23 -22.19
C GLY A 1086 -65.13 14.90 -21.08
N LEU A 1087 -65.77 15.77 -20.30
CA LEU A 1087 -65.17 16.36 -19.10
C LEU A 1087 -65.80 15.68 -17.88
N ASP A 1088 -65.04 14.77 -17.25
CA ASP A 1088 -65.53 14.00 -16.12
C ASP A 1088 -65.84 14.90 -14.90
N GLY A 1089 -66.64 14.39 -13.96
CA GLY A 1089 -67.12 15.18 -12.82
C GLY A 1089 -65.99 15.67 -11.91
N PHE A 1090 -64.88 14.93 -11.79
CA PHE A 1090 -63.72 15.38 -11.01
C PHE A 1090 -62.98 16.53 -11.67
N ALA A 1091 -62.75 16.44 -12.98
CA ALA A 1091 -62.12 17.49 -13.76
C ALA A 1091 -63.01 18.74 -13.82
N LEU A 1092 -64.32 18.56 -13.94
CA LEU A 1092 -65.30 19.63 -13.88
C LEU A 1092 -65.30 20.32 -12.50
N ALA A 1093 -65.31 19.57 -11.41
CA ALA A 1093 -65.22 20.15 -10.06
C ALA A 1093 -63.92 20.93 -9.86
N ARG A 1094 -62.77 20.38 -10.26
CA ARG A 1094 -61.48 21.08 -10.19
C ARG A 1094 -61.46 22.34 -11.06
N GLN A 1095 -62.08 22.32 -12.25
CA GLN A 1095 -62.17 23.50 -13.11
C GLN A 1095 -63.10 24.55 -12.52
N LEU A 1096 -64.25 24.17 -11.96
CA LEU A 1096 -65.13 25.09 -11.25
C LEU A 1096 -64.41 25.74 -10.07
N ARG A 1097 -63.68 24.96 -9.26
CA ARG A 1097 -62.86 25.49 -8.17
C ARG A 1097 -61.71 26.38 -8.67
N ALA A 1098 -61.02 25.99 -9.76
CA ALA A 1098 -59.94 26.78 -10.35
C ALA A 1098 -60.42 28.10 -10.97
N PHE A 1099 -61.66 28.15 -11.48
CA PHE A 1099 -62.31 29.39 -11.95
C PHE A 1099 -62.90 30.24 -10.81
N GLY A 1100 -62.77 29.80 -9.56
CA GLY A 1100 -63.15 30.57 -8.36
C GLY A 1100 -64.61 30.42 -7.94
N TYR A 1101 -65.33 29.40 -8.43
CA TYR A 1101 -66.68 29.11 -7.95
C TYR A 1101 -66.62 28.42 -6.59
N GLU A 1102 -67.22 29.04 -5.57
CA GLU A 1102 -67.22 28.55 -4.18
C GLU A 1102 -68.51 27.81 -3.78
N MET A 1103 -69.52 27.70 -4.66
CA MET A 1103 -70.76 27.01 -4.28
C MET A 1103 -70.50 25.55 -3.90
N PRO A 1104 -71.22 24.99 -2.90
CA PRO A 1104 -71.04 23.61 -2.50
C PRO A 1104 -71.31 22.64 -3.65
N LEU A 1105 -70.38 21.70 -3.84
CA LEU A 1105 -70.44 20.66 -4.85
C LEU A 1105 -70.72 19.32 -4.19
N ILE A 1106 -71.80 18.66 -4.60
CA ILE A 1106 -72.18 17.32 -4.12
C ILE A 1106 -71.91 16.31 -5.23
N ALA A 1107 -71.02 15.35 -4.95
CA ALA A 1107 -70.73 14.25 -5.85
C ALA A 1107 -71.84 13.20 -5.75
N VAL A 1108 -72.48 12.90 -6.87
CA VAL A 1108 -73.44 11.80 -6.98
C VAL A 1108 -72.81 10.69 -7.78
N THR A 1109 -72.81 9.46 -7.27
CA THR A 1109 -72.24 8.34 -8.02
C THR A 1109 -72.89 7.01 -7.69
N ALA A 1110 -72.88 6.09 -8.66
CA ALA A 1110 -73.18 4.69 -8.41
C ALA A 1110 -71.92 3.87 -8.08
N ARG A 1111 -70.73 4.48 -8.15
CA ARG A 1111 -69.46 3.88 -7.78
C ARG A 1111 -69.47 3.44 -6.31
N SER A 1112 -68.91 2.27 -6.06
CA SER A 1112 -68.93 1.60 -4.74
C SER A 1112 -67.55 1.44 -4.10
N ASP A 1113 -66.50 1.84 -4.81
CA ASP A 1113 -65.12 1.78 -4.37
C ASP A 1113 -64.82 2.84 -3.31
N GLU A 1114 -64.00 2.45 -2.33
CA GLU A 1114 -63.67 3.26 -1.15
C GLU A 1114 -62.79 4.47 -1.47
N VAL A 1115 -62.17 4.51 -2.65
CA VAL A 1115 -61.32 5.63 -3.09
C VAL A 1115 -62.13 6.73 -3.77
N ALA A 1116 -63.36 6.47 -4.21
CA ALA A 1116 -64.17 7.45 -4.94
C ALA A 1116 -64.51 8.68 -4.09
N GLU A 1117 -64.75 8.50 -2.80
CA GLU A 1117 -65.08 9.57 -1.86
C GLU A 1117 -63.86 10.43 -1.46
N PRO A 1118 -62.70 9.86 -1.08
CA PRO A 1118 -61.46 10.61 -0.93
C PRO A 1118 -61.08 11.38 -2.21
N ASN A 1119 -61.19 10.74 -3.39
CA ASN A 1119 -60.87 11.39 -4.66
C ASN A 1119 -61.83 12.54 -5.00
N ALA A 1120 -63.09 12.43 -4.57
CA ALA A 1120 -64.07 13.50 -4.75
C ALA A 1120 -63.73 14.68 -3.84
N GLN A 1121 -63.39 14.42 -2.58
CA GLN A 1121 -62.93 15.46 -1.67
C GLN A 1121 -61.67 16.15 -2.20
N ASP A 1122 -60.68 15.39 -2.67
CA ASP A 1122 -59.45 15.93 -3.29
C ASP A 1122 -59.73 16.75 -4.57
N ALA A 1123 -60.81 16.44 -5.30
CA ALA A 1123 -61.23 17.21 -6.46
C ALA A 1123 -62.01 18.49 -6.11
N GLY A 1124 -62.35 18.69 -4.83
CA GLY A 1124 -63.03 19.87 -4.32
C GLY A 1124 -64.54 19.72 -4.09
N PHE A 1125 -65.05 18.48 -4.00
CA PHE A 1125 -66.42 18.20 -3.58
C PHE A 1125 -66.58 18.29 -2.05
N ASP A 1126 -67.71 18.83 -1.61
CA ASP A 1126 -68.00 19.08 -0.19
C ASP A 1126 -68.77 17.93 0.47
N SER A 1127 -69.60 17.24 -0.32
CA SER A 1127 -70.40 16.10 0.11
C SER A 1127 -70.44 15.02 -0.97
N PHE A 1128 -70.70 13.78 -0.55
CA PHE A 1128 -70.67 12.61 -1.41
C PHE A 1128 -71.93 11.75 -1.17
N LEU A 1129 -72.59 11.31 -2.24
CA LEU A 1129 -73.82 10.53 -2.16
C LEU A 1129 -73.83 9.36 -3.14
N ARG A 1130 -74.15 8.16 -2.62
CA ARG A 1130 -74.18 6.92 -3.41
C ARG A 1130 -75.61 6.59 -3.86
N LYS A 1131 -75.79 6.30 -5.15
CA LYS A 1131 -77.01 5.69 -5.71
C LYS A 1131 -77.17 4.29 -5.06
N PRO A 1132 -78.38 3.77 -4.73
CA PRO A 1132 -79.66 4.30 -5.13
C PRO A 1132 -80.16 5.40 -4.20
N LEU A 1133 -80.63 6.49 -4.80
CA LEU A 1133 -81.06 7.69 -4.11
C LEU A 1133 -82.52 7.57 -3.71
N THR A 1134 -82.84 7.87 -2.45
CA THR A 1134 -84.21 8.11 -2.00
C THR A 1134 -84.41 9.61 -1.76
N GLY A 1135 -85.68 10.04 -1.68
CA GLY A 1135 -85.99 11.43 -1.37
C GLY A 1135 -85.35 11.90 -0.07
N ASP A 1136 -85.37 11.07 0.96
CA ASP A 1136 -84.82 11.39 2.29
C ASP A 1136 -83.28 11.57 2.24
N MET A 1137 -82.58 10.69 1.53
CA MET A 1137 -81.11 10.78 1.37
C MET A 1137 -80.65 12.08 0.70
N LEU A 1138 -81.41 12.57 -0.28
CA LEU A 1138 -81.11 13.84 -0.96
C LEU A 1138 -81.34 15.03 -0.02
N ALA A 1139 -82.44 15.03 0.74
CA ALA A 1139 -82.75 16.10 1.68
C ALA A 1139 -81.68 16.23 2.77
N ASP A 1140 -81.27 15.12 3.38
CA ASP A 1140 -80.25 15.09 4.43
C ASP A 1140 -78.89 15.58 3.94
N THR A 1141 -78.48 15.14 2.74
CA THR A 1141 -77.16 15.49 2.19
C THR A 1141 -77.08 16.95 1.74
N ILE A 1142 -78.17 17.50 1.19
CA ILE A 1142 -78.24 18.91 0.83
C ILE A 1142 -78.23 19.79 2.09
N ALA A 1143 -78.95 19.40 3.14
CA ALA A 1143 -78.92 20.09 4.43
C ALA A 1143 -77.50 20.10 5.03
N GLU A 1144 -76.79 18.98 4.95
CA GLU A 1144 -75.41 18.85 5.42
C GLU A 1144 -74.44 19.72 4.61
N ALA A 1145 -74.53 19.70 3.27
CA ALA A 1145 -73.63 20.46 2.39
C ALA A 1145 -73.79 21.98 2.57
N LEU A 1146 -75.02 22.49 2.65
CA LEU A 1146 -75.30 23.91 2.85
C LEU A 1146 -74.87 24.41 4.24
N ARG A 1147 -74.89 23.54 5.27
CA ARG A 1147 -74.34 23.88 6.59
C ARG A 1147 -72.82 24.05 6.58
N ARG A 1148 -72.10 23.26 5.77
CA ARG A 1148 -70.63 23.33 5.67
C ARG A 1148 -70.11 24.52 4.85
N ALA A 1149 -70.88 24.98 3.86
CA ALA A 1149 -70.44 26.03 2.92
C ALA A 1149 -70.61 27.47 3.42
N ARG A 1150 -71.39 27.74 4.48
CA ARG A 1150 -71.38 29.06 5.11
C ARG A 1150 -70.09 29.24 5.91
N PRO A 1151 -69.23 30.25 5.62
CA PRO A 1151 -68.00 30.44 6.36
C PRO A 1151 -68.33 30.60 7.85
N ARG A 1152 -67.71 29.76 8.70
CA ARG A 1152 -67.68 29.88 10.16
C ARG A 1152 -66.92 31.15 10.55
N ASN A 1153 -67.55 32.30 10.32
CA ASN A 1153 -67.37 33.57 11.02
C ASN A 1153 -68.50 34.54 10.61
N ALA A 1154 -69.72 34.18 11.05
CA ALA A 1154 -70.64 35.11 11.69
C ALA A 1154 -71.55 34.27 12.61
N ILE A 1155 -71.06 34.04 13.84
CA ILE A 1155 -71.76 33.51 15.04
C ILE A 1155 -72.12 32.01 15.00
#